data_AF-A0A5C2FQ72-F1
#
_entry.id   AF-A0A5C2FQ72-F1
#
_cell.length_a   1.000
_cell.length_b   1.000
_cell.length_c   1.000
_cell.angle_alpha   90.00
_cell.angle_beta   90.00
_cell.angle_gamma   90.00
#
_symmetry.space_group_name_H-M   'P 1'
#
loop_
_entity.id
_entity.type
_entity.pdbx_description
1 polymer ?
#
loop_
_entity_poly.entity_id
_entity_poly.type
_entity_poly.pdbx_seq_one_letter_code
_entity_poly.pdbx_strand_id
1 'polypeptide(L)'
;MKYTNRVLGLLLALLLAFGTAAGASASMQAPAGVAQLAAAPAAVAKQTTANLNLRKSPSVHSASLLVIPKGAKVLVSGGSSGWVQATYKKKSGWVSAKYLTSPAAPAKPKSSATRYLLSFQPVRKKATSVSPALAGAMRKAKVQRLGATGSWSRIKIGKVTGFVPTSQLSSSLPAPVHRYSKSAQVLRKSTSAKAARVASVPAGAKVEWLRTSGSWSYVVTAGKRGWLPAKQLSTQPVATQKTIGNRWLLSSSVLRRSNHSSSASLGRLAPGEKVGLYTTRGSWSQIKSTRGIGWVPTAILSSTAYKPAHPAPRWILSSTAVRASASGTSRSLGTVAAGSTLTLHGTSNGWARVKTSKTTGWVPSSALVAKAYTPLKAAKRWTTANVHLRSGYSTGYKSLAVISKGQQVSLLGTANGWARVSTTKGTGWISNGYLATSKPQAPRPAPAPTTEYRWTTANVNLRAGAGVSHRSKAVLPAGQKVTFMRSDAGWAEVSAPQGRGWVRETYLSKSQPGVLQPDAQRVIAALKGRTGDTVSAIHTIRSGSSGHSSGKAVDLMIRDYKNRARVAQGDKLAQFLLDNRIQLGIYYLIWQDRIWLPTTGWTPYSDSGKYGNQFTGNWNDTTRHMDHIHVEVYGNAATKGPLDYRALSAR
;
A
#
# COMPACT_ATOMS: atom_id res chain seq x y z
N MET A 1 -28.61 7.00 66.06
CA MET A 1 -29.43 7.37 67.23
C MET A 1 -30.28 8.57 66.88
N LYS A 2 -31.54 8.51 67.32
CA LYS A 2 -32.70 9.32 66.94
C LYS A 2 -32.64 10.76 67.47
N TYR A 3 -33.60 11.54 66.96
CA TYR A 3 -34.14 12.85 67.35
C TYR A 3 -33.65 14.04 66.49
N THR A 4 -34.35 14.39 65.39
CA THR A 4 -35.61 15.19 65.26
C THR A 4 -35.36 16.70 65.56
N ASN A 5 -35.96 17.70 64.92
CA ASN A 5 -37.22 17.82 64.18
C ASN A 5 -37.23 19.11 63.32
N ARG A 6 -37.87 19.00 62.15
CA ARG A 6 -38.85 19.94 61.52
C ARG A 6 -38.34 21.28 60.95
N VAL A 7 -38.44 21.61 59.65
CA VAL A 7 -39.50 21.52 58.60
C VAL A 7 -40.51 22.68 58.66
N LEU A 8 -40.84 23.16 57.44
CA LEU A 8 -41.96 24.01 56.98
C LEU A 8 -41.72 25.54 57.08
N GLY A 9 -42.02 26.39 56.10
CA GLY A 9 -42.86 26.33 54.88
C GLY A 9 -43.42 27.76 54.70
N LEU A 10 -43.10 28.48 53.61
CA LEU A 10 -43.94 28.69 52.40
C LEU A 10 -45.06 29.76 52.55
N LEU A 11 -45.23 30.52 51.44
CA LEU A 11 -46.34 31.42 51.03
C LEU A 11 -46.18 32.91 51.42
N LEU A 12 -46.10 33.92 50.53
CA LEU A 12 -46.69 34.27 49.21
C LEU A 12 -48.06 34.98 49.30
N ALA A 13 -48.15 36.10 48.54
CA ALA A 13 -49.32 36.84 48.02
C ALA A 13 -49.93 37.95 48.92
N LEU A 14 -50.50 39.08 48.45
CA LEU A 14 -50.57 39.86 47.18
C LEU A 14 -51.51 41.08 47.43
N LEU A 15 -51.49 42.11 46.55
CA LEU A 15 -52.51 43.19 46.27
C LEU A 15 -52.65 44.40 47.25
N LEU A 16 -52.40 45.67 46.81
CA LEU A 16 -53.30 46.69 46.17
C LEU A 16 -54.24 47.38 47.21
N ALA A 17 -54.57 48.68 47.25
CA ALA A 17 -54.35 49.87 46.43
C ALA A 17 -54.79 51.16 47.20
N PHE A 18 -54.42 52.34 46.68
CA PHE A 18 -55.01 53.72 46.78
C PHE A 18 -55.53 54.35 48.09
N GLY A 19 -55.27 55.66 48.26
CA GLY A 19 -56.17 56.56 48.99
C GLY A 19 -55.52 57.77 49.70
N THR A 20 -55.81 58.96 49.19
CA THR A 20 -55.46 60.31 49.67
C THR A 20 -56.19 60.73 50.97
N ALA A 21 -55.60 61.64 51.77
CA ALA A 21 -56.18 62.96 52.13
C ALA A 21 -55.59 63.55 53.44
N ALA A 22 -55.61 64.87 53.47
CA ALA A 22 -55.10 65.79 54.48
C ALA A 22 -55.97 65.91 55.74
N GLY A 23 -55.44 66.61 56.76
CA GLY A 23 -56.26 67.48 57.62
C GLY A 23 -56.20 67.23 59.13
N ALA A 24 -55.74 68.25 59.86
CA ALA A 24 -56.14 68.71 61.20
C ALA A 24 -56.18 67.70 62.38
N SER A 25 -55.41 67.87 63.46
CA SER A 25 -55.47 68.92 64.51
C SER A 25 -56.73 68.89 65.39
N ALA A 26 -56.58 68.36 66.61
CA ALA A 26 -57.30 68.72 67.85
C ALA A 26 -56.51 68.08 69.02
N SER A 27 -55.78 68.81 69.88
CA SER A 27 -56.18 69.72 70.96
C SER A 27 -56.87 69.04 72.16
N MET A 28 -56.15 68.92 73.27
CA MET A 28 -56.72 68.99 74.62
C MET A 28 -55.83 69.87 75.52
N GLN A 29 -56.45 70.96 75.99
CA GLN A 29 -56.11 71.89 77.09
C GLN A 29 -56.15 71.16 78.46
N ALA A 30 -55.66 71.62 79.63
CA ALA A 30 -55.14 72.88 80.21
C ALA A 30 -54.39 72.51 81.54
N PRO A 31 -53.91 73.41 82.45
CA PRO A 31 -54.09 74.86 82.51
C PRO A 31 -52.85 75.73 82.81
N ALA A 32 -53.11 77.04 82.62
CA ALA A 32 -52.56 78.27 83.20
C ALA A 32 -51.67 78.16 84.45
N GLY A 33 -50.64 78.99 84.64
CA GLY A 33 -50.13 80.12 83.86
C GLY A 33 -48.93 80.73 84.60
N VAL A 34 -47.99 81.34 83.88
CA VAL A 34 -47.11 82.41 84.37
C VAL A 34 -46.39 83.06 83.17
N ALA A 35 -46.30 84.38 83.26
CA ALA A 35 -45.70 85.38 82.39
C ALA A 35 -44.55 84.95 81.44
N GLN A 36 -44.65 85.43 80.19
CA GLN A 36 -43.69 85.26 79.11
C GLN A 36 -42.57 86.30 79.19
N LEU A 37 -41.31 85.84 79.28
CA LEU A 37 -40.08 86.64 79.09
C LEU A 37 -39.43 86.24 77.76
N ALA A 38 -39.04 87.24 76.97
CA ALA A 38 -38.50 87.10 75.62
C ALA A 38 -37.18 86.30 75.54
N ALA A 39 -37.01 85.53 74.46
CA ALA A 39 -35.85 84.68 74.20
C ALA A 39 -34.59 85.47 73.75
N ALA A 40 -33.43 85.14 74.31
CA ALA A 40 -32.12 85.70 73.95
C ALA A 40 -31.60 85.18 72.59
N PRO A 41 -30.82 85.98 71.82
CA PRO A 41 -30.35 85.62 70.48
C PRO A 41 -29.29 84.50 70.49
N ALA A 42 -29.35 83.62 69.48
CA ALA A 42 -28.51 82.42 69.34
C ALA A 42 -27.01 82.72 69.14
N ALA A 43 -26.14 81.96 69.83
CA ALA A 43 -24.69 82.08 69.72
C ALA A 43 -24.14 81.45 68.42
N VAL A 44 -23.26 82.16 67.70
CA VAL A 44 -22.65 81.75 66.43
C VAL A 44 -21.16 81.43 66.62
N ALA A 45 -20.65 80.36 65.99
CA ALA A 45 -19.23 80.01 66.07
C ALA A 45 -18.36 80.89 65.13
N LYS A 46 -17.35 81.55 65.69
CA LYS A 46 -16.34 82.37 64.98
C LYS A 46 -14.92 81.93 65.35
N GLN A 47 -13.93 82.42 64.62
CA GLN A 47 -12.51 82.14 64.85
C GLN A 47 -11.71 83.44 64.99
N THR A 48 -10.78 83.51 65.95
CA THR A 48 -9.94 84.69 66.15
C THR A 48 -8.86 84.82 65.07
N THR A 49 -8.63 86.03 64.57
CA THR A 49 -7.60 86.32 63.54
C THR A 49 -6.26 86.78 64.14
N ALA A 50 -6.24 87.11 65.43
CA ALA A 50 -5.06 87.47 66.24
C ALA A 50 -5.24 87.02 67.70
N ASN A 51 -4.21 87.17 68.53
CA ASN A 51 -4.35 87.03 69.98
C ASN A 51 -5.29 88.15 70.48
N LEU A 52 -6.40 87.79 71.10
CA LEU A 52 -7.54 88.68 71.33
C LEU A 52 -7.92 88.73 72.81
N ASN A 53 -7.91 89.91 73.41
CA ASN A 53 -8.29 90.09 74.82
C ASN A 53 -9.80 89.94 75.02
N LEU A 54 -10.20 89.04 75.93
CA LEU A 54 -11.56 88.90 76.41
C LEU A 54 -11.76 89.85 77.58
N ARG A 55 -12.57 90.91 77.42
CA ARG A 55 -12.69 91.99 78.40
C ARG A 55 -13.99 91.94 79.21
N LYS A 56 -14.01 92.59 80.37
CA LYS A 56 -15.18 92.67 81.25
C LYS A 56 -16.32 93.51 80.67
N SER A 57 -16.03 94.60 79.96
CA SER A 57 -17.00 95.46 79.25
C SER A 57 -16.51 95.83 77.83
N PRO A 58 -17.38 96.33 76.92
CA PRO A 58 -17.03 96.61 75.50
C PRO A 58 -16.21 97.91 75.35
N SER A 59 -15.03 97.94 75.97
CA SER A 59 -14.12 99.08 75.94
C SER A 59 -12.66 98.61 75.99
N VAL A 60 -11.77 99.30 75.27
CA VAL A 60 -10.32 99.03 75.30
C VAL A 60 -9.68 99.33 76.66
N HIS A 61 -10.33 100.15 77.48
CA HIS A 61 -9.88 100.51 78.84
C HIS A 61 -10.41 99.54 79.91
N SER A 62 -11.29 98.59 79.56
CA SER A 62 -11.78 97.58 80.50
C SER A 62 -10.71 96.54 80.83
N ALA A 63 -10.70 96.05 82.08
CA ALA A 63 -9.88 94.92 82.51
C ALA A 63 -10.03 93.70 81.57
N SER A 64 -8.89 93.08 81.24
CA SER A 64 -8.81 91.84 80.46
C SER A 64 -8.98 90.62 81.38
N LEU A 65 -9.98 89.79 81.09
CA LEU A 65 -10.24 88.53 81.79
C LEU A 65 -9.28 87.41 81.38
N LEU A 66 -8.85 87.41 80.10
CA LEU A 66 -7.82 86.53 79.52
C LEU A 66 -7.49 86.94 78.07
N VAL A 67 -6.44 86.34 77.51
CA VAL A 67 -6.11 86.42 76.08
C VAL A 67 -6.53 85.13 75.36
N ILE A 68 -7.32 85.27 74.30
CA ILE A 68 -7.74 84.18 73.41
C ILE A 68 -6.68 84.04 72.30
N PRO A 69 -6.02 82.88 72.13
CA PRO A 69 -5.01 82.71 71.08
C PRO A 69 -5.55 82.91 69.66
N LYS A 70 -4.72 83.36 68.72
CA LYS A 70 -5.04 83.40 67.28
C LYS A 70 -5.48 82.02 66.78
N GLY A 71 -6.55 81.98 65.99
CA GLY A 71 -7.10 80.75 65.41
C GLY A 71 -8.01 79.95 66.35
N ALA A 72 -8.26 80.43 67.57
CA ALA A 72 -9.17 79.77 68.50
C ALA A 72 -10.63 79.97 68.09
N LYS A 73 -11.45 78.93 68.30
CA LYS A 73 -12.90 78.98 68.08
C LYS A 73 -13.59 79.59 69.29
N VAL A 74 -14.47 80.56 69.06
CA VAL A 74 -15.26 81.26 70.08
C VAL A 74 -16.74 81.21 69.70
N LEU A 75 -17.61 81.13 70.70
CA LEU A 75 -19.05 81.29 70.50
C LEU A 75 -19.38 82.76 70.76
N VAL A 76 -19.98 83.45 69.79
CA VAL A 76 -20.36 84.86 69.93
C VAL A 76 -21.86 85.03 69.98
N SER A 77 -22.35 85.89 70.88
CA SER A 77 -23.78 86.15 71.08
C SER A 77 -24.01 87.65 71.18
N GLY A 78 -24.57 88.27 70.13
CA GLY A 78 -24.94 89.69 70.15
C GLY A 78 -23.80 90.70 70.38
N GLY A 79 -24.06 91.96 70.06
CA GLY A 79 -23.13 93.06 70.29
C GLY A 79 -23.46 94.29 69.45
N SER A 80 -22.99 95.45 69.88
CA SER A 80 -23.12 96.73 69.17
C SER A 80 -21.80 97.50 69.24
N SER A 81 -21.62 98.47 68.33
CA SER A 81 -20.46 99.39 68.32
C SER A 81 -19.09 98.71 68.23
N GLY A 82 -18.95 97.67 67.39
CA GLY A 82 -17.67 97.03 67.09
C GLY A 82 -17.17 96.01 68.13
N TRP A 83 -17.94 95.76 69.18
CA TRP A 83 -17.70 94.73 70.19
C TRP A 83 -18.77 93.65 70.15
N VAL A 84 -18.38 92.42 70.42
CA VAL A 84 -19.29 91.28 70.54
C VAL A 84 -19.02 90.51 71.81
N GLN A 85 -20.09 89.97 72.41
CA GLN A 85 -19.93 89.08 73.54
C GLN A 85 -19.44 87.73 73.02
N ALA A 86 -18.39 87.19 73.64
CA ALA A 86 -17.78 85.92 73.26
C ALA A 86 -17.59 85.03 74.49
N THR A 87 -17.85 83.74 74.31
CA THR A 87 -17.53 82.70 75.28
C THR A 87 -16.35 81.88 74.78
N TYR A 88 -15.30 81.83 75.60
CA TYR A 88 -14.11 81.01 75.37
C TYR A 88 -13.77 80.24 76.64
N LYS A 89 -13.65 78.91 76.55
CA LYS A 89 -13.38 78.01 77.69
C LYS A 89 -14.27 78.29 78.91
N LYS A 90 -15.59 78.43 78.69
CA LYS A 90 -16.62 78.71 79.71
C LYS A 90 -16.53 80.09 80.40
N LYS A 91 -15.65 80.99 79.97
CA LYS A 91 -15.63 82.40 80.40
C LYS A 91 -16.28 83.28 79.33
N SER A 92 -17.18 84.17 79.77
CA SER A 92 -17.88 85.12 78.89
C SER A 92 -17.39 86.53 79.15
N GLY A 93 -17.25 87.31 78.07
CA GLY A 93 -16.81 88.70 78.10
C GLY A 93 -16.95 89.34 76.72
N TRP A 94 -16.34 90.50 76.53
CA TRP A 94 -16.42 91.27 75.30
C TRP A 94 -15.12 91.22 74.52
N VAL A 95 -15.20 90.96 73.22
CA VAL A 95 -14.07 90.98 72.29
C VAL A 95 -14.39 91.92 71.12
N SER A 96 -13.37 92.49 70.49
CA SER A 96 -13.58 93.32 69.29
C SER A 96 -13.96 92.44 68.10
N ALA A 97 -15.07 92.79 67.44
CA ALA A 97 -15.61 92.07 66.29
C ALA A 97 -14.64 92.05 65.09
N LYS A 98 -13.75 93.05 65.00
CA LYS A 98 -12.72 93.19 63.95
C LYS A 98 -11.78 91.97 63.88
N TYR A 99 -11.56 91.29 64.99
CA TYR A 99 -10.63 90.18 65.08
C TYR A 99 -11.30 88.80 65.00
N LEU A 100 -12.51 88.75 64.46
CA LEU A 100 -13.28 87.53 64.28
C LEU A 100 -13.61 87.27 62.81
N THR A 101 -13.41 86.03 62.38
CA THR A 101 -13.81 85.56 61.05
C THR A 101 -14.67 84.30 61.14
N SER A 102 -15.40 83.98 60.07
CA SER A 102 -16.16 82.74 59.98
C SER A 102 -15.20 81.55 59.76
N PRO A 103 -15.41 80.39 60.40
CA PRO A 103 -14.58 79.20 60.17
C PRO A 103 -14.67 78.74 58.70
N ALA A 104 -13.54 78.45 58.05
CA ALA A 104 -13.54 77.91 56.69
C ALA A 104 -14.26 76.54 56.63
N ALA A 105 -15.16 76.37 55.65
CA ALA A 105 -15.90 75.13 55.45
C ALA A 105 -15.00 73.97 54.95
N PRO A 106 -15.24 72.70 55.36
CA PRO A 106 -14.48 71.55 54.86
C PRO A 106 -14.77 71.27 53.37
N ALA A 107 -13.71 71.04 52.58
CA ALA A 107 -13.80 70.84 51.13
C ALA A 107 -14.50 69.52 50.72
N LYS A 108 -15.34 69.59 49.68
CA LYS A 108 -16.07 68.49 49.02
C LYS A 108 -15.09 67.52 48.31
N PRO A 109 -15.27 66.18 48.35
CA PRO A 109 -14.28 65.22 47.83
C PRO A 109 -14.16 65.20 46.30
N LYS A 110 -12.90 65.15 45.82
CA LYS A 110 -12.49 65.01 44.42
C LYS A 110 -13.09 63.76 43.75
N SER A 111 -13.50 63.92 42.49
CA SER A 111 -14.08 62.92 41.58
C SER A 111 -13.54 61.49 41.72
N SER A 112 -14.44 60.49 41.68
CA SER A 112 -14.08 59.07 41.71
C SER A 112 -13.18 58.70 40.52
N ALA A 113 -11.98 58.19 40.78
CA ALA A 113 -11.02 57.85 39.72
C ALA A 113 -10.96 56.34 39.49
N THR A 114 -11.09 55.88 38.23
CA THR A 114 -10.94 54.46 37.88
C THR A 114 -9.51 53.99 38.14
N ARG A 115 -9.36 52.83 38.80
CA ARG A 115 -8.09 52.17 39.08
C ARG A 115 -8.18 50.66 38.84
N TYR A 116 -7.03 50.00 38.80
CA TYR A 116 -6.91 48.55 38.63
C TYR A 116 -6.02 47.96 39.72
N LEU A 117 -6.36 46.77 40.20
CA LEU A 117 -5.55 46.08 41.21
C LEU A 117 -4.31 45.39 40.61
N LEU A 118 -3.16 45.64 41.20
CA LEU A 118 -1.89 45.00 40.85
C LEU A 118 -1.79 43.56 41.36
N SER A 119 -2.51 43.19 42.41
CA SER A 119 -2.55 41.82 42.94
C SER A 119 -3.91 41.52 43.56
N PHE A 120 -4.13 40.28 44.00
CA PHE A 120 -5.32 39.99 44.81
C PHE A 120 -5.25 40.76 46.13
N GLN A 121 -6.31 41.51 46.43
CA GLN A 121 -6.43 42.27 47.67
C GLN A 121 -7.72 41.95 48.41
N PRO A 122 -7.66 41.66 49.72
CA PRO A 122 -8.84 41.72 50.56
C PRO A 122 -9.29 43.19 50.68
N VAL A 123 -10.53 43.47 50.27
CA VAL A 123 -11.17 44.78 50.43
C VAL A 123 -11.68 44.88 51.86
N ARG A 124 -11.08 45.75 52.66
CA ARG A 124 -11.28 45.77 54.12
C ARG A 124 -12.33 46.79 54.55
N LYS A 125 -12.98 46.54 55.70
CA LYS A 125 -13.99 47.44 56.26
C LYS A 125 -13.39 48.79 56.70
N LYS A 126 -12.17 48.77 57.26
CA LYS A 126 -11.42 49.96 57.72
C LYS A 126 -10.05 50.03 57.04
N ALA A 127 -9.42 51.21 57.07
CA ALA A 127 -8.09 51.51 56.52
C ALA A 127 -6.93 50.90 57.34
N THR A 128 -6.99 49.59 57.59
CA THR A 128 -5.98 48.85 58.36
C THR A 128 -5.96 47.37 57.97
N SER A 129 -4.78 46.74 58.02
CA SER A 129 -4.56 45.34 57.64
C SER A 129 -5.21 44.33 58.56
N VAL A 130 -5.55 44.71 59.80
CA VAL A 130 -6.24 43.82 60.77
C VAL A 130 -7.75 43.86 60.64
N SER A 131 -8.30 44.80 59.86
CA SER A 131 -9.76 44.91 59.68
C SER A 131 -10.30 43.74 58.86
N PRO A 132 -11.51 43.22 59.19
CA PRO A 132 -12.16 42.17 58.41
C PRO A 132 -12.28 42.52 56.93
N ALA A 133 -12.04 41.52 56.08
CA ALA A 133 -12.25 41.63 54.65
C ALA A 133 -13.75 41.51 54.34
N LEU A 134 -14.28 42.48 53.61
CA LEU A 134 -15.66 42.50 53.10
C LEU A 134 -15.79 41.68 51.81
N ALA A 135 -14.74 41.68 50.98
CA ALA A 135 -14.68 40.93 49.73
C ALA A 135 -13.21 40.70 49.31
N GLY A 136 -12.99 39.75 48.40
CA GLY A 136 -11.71 39.59 47.72
C GLY A 136 -11.77 40.19 46.33
N ALA A 137 -10.84 41.08 46.00
CA ALA A 137 -10.74 41.69 44.68
C ALA A 137 -9.50 41.14 43.95
N MET A 138 -9.71 40.57 42.76
CA MET A 138 -8.64 39.91 41.99
C MET A 138 -7.70 40.92 41.33
N ARG A 139 -6.48 40.48 40.98
CA ARG A 139 -5.60 41.24 40.08
C ARG A 139 -6.36 41.64 38.80
N LYS A 140 -6.04 42.83 38.26
CA LYS A 140 -6.70 43.47 37.11
C LYS A 140 -8.18 43.84 37.33
N ALA A 141 -8.76 43.62 38.51
CA ALA A 141 -10.12 44.09 38.77
C ALA A 141 -10.18 45.62 38.66
N LYS A 142 -11.15 46.10 37.88
CA LYS A 142 -11.48 47.53 37.75
C LYS A 142 -12.23 47.99 38.99
N VAL A 143 -11.76 49.05 39.63
CA VAL A 143 -12.34 49.62 40.85
C VAL A 143 -12.45 51.14 40.73
N GLN A 144 -13.41 51.74 41.42
CA GLN A 144 -13.53 53.20 41.54
C GLN A 144 -12.87 53.64 42.84
N ARG A 145 -11.84 54.49 42.77
CA ARG A 145 -11.20 55.10 43.95
C ARG A 145 -11.99 56.34 44.37
N LEU A 146 -12.52 56.32 45.59
CA LEU A 146 -13.38 57.37 46.15
C LEU A 146 -12.62 58.35 47.06
N GLY A 147 -11.41 57.98 47.50
CA GLY A 147 -10.58 58.80 48.38
C GLY A 147 -9.41 58.01 48.95
N ALA A 148 -8.58 58.65 49.77
CA ALA A 148 -7.51 57.99 50.51
C ALA A 148 -7.48 58.42 51.98
N THR A 149 -6.96 57.54 52.81
CA THR A 149 -6.76 57.72 54.24
C THR A 149 -5.39 57.12 54.56
N GLY A 150 -4.37 57.98 54.69
CA GLY A 150 -2.97 57.55 54.76
C GLY A 150 -2.57 56.66 53.56
N SER A 151 -1.89 55.55 53.83
CA SER A 151 -1.44 54.58 52.81
C SER A 151 -2.55 53.69 52.23
N TRP A 152 -3.81 53.96 52.56
CA TRP A 152 -4.99 53.20 52.09
C TRP A 152 -5.87 54.04 51.18
N SER A 153 -6.42 53.40 50.16
CA SER A 153 -7.41 54.00 49.27
C SER A 153 -8.78 53.38 49.53
N ARG A 154 -9.79 54.23 49.70
CA ARG A 154 -11.19 53.81 49.74
C ARG A 154 -11.64 53.55 48.30
N ILE A 155 -12.06 52.33 48.02
CA ILE A 155 -12.47 51.88 46.69
C ILE A 155 -13.90 51.32 46.70
N LYS A 156 -14.55 51.36 45.54
CA LYS A 156 -15.80 50.67 45.24
C LYS A 156 -15.54 49.63 44.14
N ILE A 157 -15.92 48.38 44.39
CA ILE A 157 -15.87 47.26 43.45
C ILE A 157 -17.23 46.54 43.47
N GLY A 158 -17.94 46.60 42.34
CA GLY A 158 -19.34 46.20 42.31
C GLY A 158 -20.17 46.95 43.36
N LYS A 159 -20.84 46.22 44.25
CA LYS A 159 -21.64 46.77 45.36
C LYS A 159 -20.83 47.00 46.65
N VAL A 160 -19.57 46.55 46.71
CA VAL A 160 -18.75 46.61 47.93
C VAL A 160 -17.91 47.88 47.93
N THR A 161 -17.99 48.64 49.02
CA THR A 161 -17.11 49.79 49.29
C THR A 161 -16.23 49.48 50.51
N GLY A 162 -14.91 49.63 50.37
CA GLY A 162 -13.97 49.36 51.45
C GLY A 162 -12.58 49.89 51.12
N PHE A 163 -11.56 49.41 51.82
CA PHE A 163 -10.20 49.93 51.75
C PHE A 163 -9.21 48.88 51.24
N VAL A 164 -8.29 49.30 50.39
CA VAL A 164 -7.12 48.52 49.94
C VAL A 164 -5.87 49.40 50.04
N PRO A 165 -4.65 48.83 50.13
CA PRO A 165 -3.43 49.62 50.11
C PRO A 165 -3.32 50.42 48.81
N THR A 166 -2.99 51.70 48.91
CA THR A 166 -2.86 52.58 47.73
C THR A 166 -1.78 52.08 46.77
N SER A 167 -0.71 51.48 47.29
CA SER A 167 0.38 50.87 46.50
C SER A 167 -0.05 49.69 45.63
N GLN A 168 -1.26 49.15 45.82
CA GLN A 168 -1.81 48.05 45.03
C GLN A 168 -2.73 48.52 43.91
N LEU A 169 -2.88 49.84 43.72
CA LEU A 169 -3.70 50.44 42.68
C LEU A 169 -2.83 51.03 41.57
N SER A 170 -3.21 50.72 40.32
CA SER A 170 -2.64 51.32 39.12
C SER A 170 -3.69 52.16 38.39
N SER A 171 -3.26 53.23 37.72
CA SER A 171 -4.09 54.00 36.78
C SER A 171 -4.31 53.27 35.46
N SER A 172 -3.41 52.38 35.08
CA SER A 172 -3.48 51.56 33.87
C SER A 172 -3.80 50.09 34.19
N LEU A 173 -4.43 49.40 33.24
CA LEU A 173 -4.71 47.97 33.34
C LEU A 173 -3.37 47.18 33.35
N PRO A 174 -3.06 46.41 34.41
CA PRO A 174 -1.82 45.64 34.46
C PRO A 174 -1.77 44.58 33.35
N ALA A 175 -0.58 44.37 32.79
CA ALA A 175 -0.36 43.33 31.78
C ALA A 175 -0.78 41.93 32.31
N PRO A 176 -1.38 41.07 31.45
CA PRO A 176 -1.67 39.68 31.80
C PRO A 176 -0.39 38.93 32.18
N VAL A 177 -0.45 38.16 33.26
CA VAL A 177 0.65 37.25 33.64
C VAL A 177 0.28 35.87 33.13
N HIS A 178 1.07 35.30 32.24
CA HIS A 178 0.76 33.99 31.66
C HIS A 178 1.49 32.86 32.39
N ARG A 179 0.87 31.67 32.38
CA ARG A 179 1.43 30.39 32.81
C ARG A 179 1.04 29.30 31.80
N TYR A 180 1.73 28.17 31.85
CA TYR A 180 1.50 27.06 30.91
C TYR A 180 1.23 25.76 31.68
N SER A 181 0.19 25.02 31.29
CA SER A 181 -0.16 23.75 31.92
C SER A 181 0.85 22.66 31.56
N LYS A 182 1.55 22.06 32.53
CA LYS A 182 2.55 21.00 32.30
C LYS A 182 1.94 19.70 31.76
N SER A 183 0.70 19.44 32.11
CA SER A 183 -0.07 18.25 31.69
C SER A 183 -1.55 18.63 31.48
N ALA A 184 -2.39 17.70 31.02
CA ALA A 184 -3.82 17.96 30.93
C ALA A 184 -4.41 18.13 32.34
N GLN A 185 -5.18 19.19 32.56
CA GLN A 185 -5.75 19.57 33.85
C GLN A 185 -7.25 19.85 33.73
N VAL A 186 -7.90 19.96 34.89
CA VAL A 186 -9.32 20.28 35.00
C VAL A 186 -9.44 21.58 35.79
N LEU A 187 -10.04 22.60 35.17
CA LEU A 187 -10.35 23.86 35.82
C LEU A 187 -11.47 23.64 36.84
N ARG A 188 -11.25 24.00 38.11
CA ARG A 188 -12.17 23.72 39.23
C ARG A 188 -12.85 24.98 39.75
N LYS A 189 -14.07 24.85 40.29
CA LYS A 189 -14.79 25.98 40.93
C LYS A 189 -14.13 26.47 42.24
N SER A 190 -13.43 25.61 42.97
CA SER A 190 -12.72 25.96 44.23
C SER A 190 -11.37 25.25 44.34
N THR A 191 -10.61 25.54 45.40
CA THR A 191 -9.26 25.00 45.69
C THR A 191 -9.28 23.55 46.18
N SER A 192 -10.12 22.70 45.60
CA SER A 192 -10.26 21.29 45.95
C SER A 192 -10.30 20.42 44.71
N ALA A 193 -9.60 19.27 44.76
CA ALA A 193 -9.61 18.27 43.71
C ALA A 193 -10.99 17.58 43.55
N LYS A 194 -11.88 17.70 44.54
CA LYS A 194 -13.26 17.20 44.49
C LYS A 194 -14.27 18.24 44.01
N ALA A 195 -13.86 19.51 43.84
CA ALA A 195 -14.76 20.58 43.43
C ALA A 195 -15.32 20.38 42.01
N ALA A 196 -16.49 20.96 41.76
CA ALA A 196 -17.15 20.93 40.46
C ALA A 196 -16.21 21.37 39.33
N ARG A 197 -16.30 20.67 38.20
CA ARG A 197 -15.50 20.91 36.99
C ARG A 197 -16.08 22.09 36.22
N VAL A 198 -15.21 22.98 35.75
CA VAL A 198 -15.57 24.16 34.95
C VAL A 198 -15.23 23.94 33.48
N ALA A 199 -14.02 23.42 33.21
CA ALA A 199 -13.52 23.13 31.86
C ALA A 199 -12.33 22.17 31.89
N SER A 200 -12.03 21.54 30.75
CA SER A 200 -10.76 20.84 30.53
C SER A 200 -9.69 21.83 30.04
N VAL A 201 -8.45 21.64 30.48
CA VAL A 201 -7.29 22.45 30.09
C VAL A 201 -6.22 21.52 29.51
N PRO A 202 -5.93 21.57 28.20
CA PRO A 202 -4.94 20.70 27.58
C PRO A 202 -3.52 20.89 28.14
N ALA A 203 -2.67 19.87 27.99
CA ALA A 203 -1.23 20.01 28.24
C ALA A 203 -0.64 21.07 27.29
N GLY A 204 0.26 21.90 27.81
CA GLY A 204 0.86 23.04 27.10
C GLY A 204 -0.02 24.27 27.02
N ALA A 205 -1.29 24.21 27.44
CA ALA A 205 -2.22 25.34 27.30
C ALA A 205 -1.73 26.59 28.06
N LYS A 206 -1.75 27.74 27.37
CA LYS A 206 -1.47 29.06 27.95
C LYS A 206 -2.70 29.53 28.74
N VAL A 207 -2.50 29.89 30.00
CA VAL A 207 -3.53 30.42 30.90
C VAL A 207 -3.10 31.75 31.47
N GLU A 208 -4.04 32.67 31.69
CA GLU A 208 -3.77 33.92 32.41
C GLU A 208 -3.89 33.67 33.91
N TRP A 209 -2.83 33.93 34.65
CA TRP A 209 -2.75 33.80 36.09
C TRP A 209 -3.24 35.08 36.79
N LEU A 210 -4.12 34.90 37.78
CA LEU A 210 -4.67 36.02 38.58
C LEU A 210 -4.16 36.02 40.02
N ARG A 211 -4.02 34.84 40.65
CA ARG A 211 -3.41 34.68 41.98
C ARG A 211 -3.04 33.25 42.29
N THR A 212 -2.22 33.07 43.32
CA THR A 212 -1.97 31.79 43.98
C THR A 212 -2.53 31.84 45.39
N SER A 213 -3.09 30.72 45.87
CA SER A 213 -3.63 30.55 47.21
C SER A 213 -3.30 29.12 47.67
N GLY A 214 -2.30 28.99 48.54
CA GLY A 214 -1.71 27.69 48.87
C GLY A 214 -1.26 26.95 47.60
N SER A 215 -1.62 25.66 47.50
CA SER A 215 -1.23 24.78 46.38
C SER A 215 -2.03 25.00 45.08
N TRP A 216 -2.85 26.06 45.00
CA TRP A 216 -3.75 26.31 43.88
C TRP A 216 -3.54 27.70 43.26
N SER A 217 -3.65 27.79 41.95
CA SER A 217 -3.62 29.02 41.17
C SER A 217 -4.99 29.29 40.57
N TYR A 218 -5.49 30.51 40.74
CA TYR A 218 -6.70 30.99 40.08
C TYR A 218 -6.32 31.59 38.72
N VAL A 219 -6.95 31.08 37.67
CA VAL A 219 -6.58 31.38 36.28
C VAL A 219 -7.81 31.67 35.42
N VAL A 220 -7.57 32.32 34.28
CA VAL A 220 -8.51 32.52 33.19
C VAL A 220 -8.03 31.71 31.98
N THR A 221 -8.92 30.94 31.37
CA THR A 221 -8.67 30.23 30.12
C THR A 221 -9.96 30.09 29.32
N ALA A 222 -9.91 30.40 28.02
CA ALA A 222 -11.08 30.42 27.12
C ALA A 222 -12.30 31.16 27.73
N GLY A 223 -12.08 32.36 28.32
CA GLY A 223 -13.11 33.16 28.97
C GLY A 223 -13.63 32.65 30.32
N LYS A 224 -13.27 31.43 30.72
CA LYS A 224 -13.70 30.81 31.99
C LYS A 224 -12.67 31.05 33.09
N ARG A 225 -13.15 31.22 34.33
CA ARG A 225 -12.31 31.40 35.51
C ARG A 225 -12.41 30.21 36.44
N GLY A 226 -11.29 29.82 37.06
CA GLY A 226 -11.28 28.74 38.03
C GLY A 226 -9.89 28.42 38.56
N TRP A 227 -9.80 27.31 39.29
CA TRP A 227 -8.61 26.90 40.02
C TRP A 227 -7.91 25.72 39.35
N LEU A 228 -6.58 25.80 39.26
CA LEU A 228 -5.67 24.72 38.83
C LEU A 228 -4.61 24.47 39.92
N PRO A 229 -4.06 23.25 40.06
CA PRO A 229 -2.94 23.00 40.96
C PRO A 229 -1.71 23.82 40.54
N ALA A 230 -1.16 24.62 41.45
CA ALA A 230 -0.04 25.52 41.14
C ALA A 230 1.20 24.74 40.63
N LYS A 231 1.45 23.53 41.17
CA LYS A 231 2.55 22.65 40.74
C LYS A 231 2.49 22.22 39.27
N GLN A 232 1.29 22.23 38.69
CA GLN A 232 1.04 21.87 37.29
C GLN A 232 1.15 23.06 36.34
N LEU A 233 1.50 24.25 36.83
CA LEU A 233 1.75 25.42 36.03
C LEU A 233 3.25 25.70 35.91
N SER A 234 3.68 26.13 34.73
CA SER A 234 5.03 26.58 34.40
C SER A 234 5.02 28.06 34.05
N THR A 235 6.11 28.78 34.36
CA THR A 235 6.33 30.16 33.92
C THR A 235 6.76 30.22 32.46
N GLN A 236 7.42 29.16 31.97
CA GLN A 236 7.84 29.01 30.59
C GLN A 236 6.87 28.13 29.79
N PRO A 237 6.71 28.34 28.47
CA PRO A 237 6.02 27.41 27.59
C PRO A 237 6.55 25.99 27.82
N VAL A 238 5.64 25.02 27.88
CA VAL A 238 6.07 23.62 27.92
C VAL A 238 6.72 23.31 26.57
N ALA A 239 7.98 22.90 26.58
CA ALA A 239 8.69 22.55 25.36
C ALA A 239 7.91 21.47 24.61
N THR A 240 7.41 21.81 23.41
CA THR A 240 6.83 20.82 22.51
C THR A 240 7.94 19.89 22.05
N GLN A 241 7.85 18.61 22.43
CA GLN A 241 8.82 17.61 21.98
C GLN A 241 8.78 17.54 20.44
N LYS A 242 9.89 17.88 19.80
CA LYS A 242 10.04 17.80 18.35
C LYS A 242 10.28 16.34 17.96
N THR A 243 9.56 15.85 16.95
CA THR A 243 9.87 14.55 16.33
C THR A 243 11.22 14.65 15.64
N ILE A 244 12.21 13.89 16.12
CA ILE A 244 13.58 13.84 15.59
C ILE A 244 13.74 12.83 14.45
N GLY A 245 12.75 11.98 14.21
CA GLY A 245 12.73 11.08 13.07
C GLY A 245 11.55 10.12 13.08
N ASN A 246 11.25 9.55 11.92
CA ASN A 246 10.25 8.48 11.82
C ASN A 246 10.89 7.12 12.12
N ARG A 247 10.11 6.24 12.74
CA ARG A 247 10.48 4.85 13.00
C ARG A 247 9.33 3.92 12.63
N TRP A 248 9.67 2.68 12.32
CA TRP A 248 8.70 1.61 12.06
C TRP A 248 8.89 0.48 13.05
N LEU A 249 7.79 -0.06 13.58
CA LEU A 249 7.86 -1.19 14.51
C LEU A 249 8.19 -2.50 13.79
N LEU A 250 9.21 -3.22 14.25
CA LEU A 250 9.62 -4.52 13.73
C LEU A 250 8.80 -5.69 14.27
N SER A 251 8.14 -5.48 15.41
CA SER A 251 7.28 -6.45 16.08
C SER A 251 6.23 -5.73 16.92
N SER A 252 5.18 -6.44 17.31
CA SER A 252 4.15 -5.90 18.21
C SER A 252 4.75 -5.49 19.55
N SER A 253 4.27 -4.41 20.14
CA SER A 253 4.74 -3.96 21.46
C SER A 253 3.69 -3.17 22.23
N VAL A 254 3.88 -3.05 23.53
CA VAL A 254 3.05 -2.23 24.40
C VAL A 254 3.68 -0.84 24.47
N LEU A 255 2.90 0.20 24.17
CA LEU A 255 3.27 1.58 24.43
C LEU A 255 3.16 1.85 25.93
N ARG A 256 4.24 2.25 26.57
CA ARG A 256 4.29 2.41 28.03
C ARG A 256 4.37 3.87 28.45
N ARG A 257 3.88 4.18 29.64
CA ARG A 257 3.92 5.56 30.18
C ARG A 257 5.35 6.00 30.52
N SER A 258 6.21 5.07 30.94
CA SER A 258 7.62 5.30 31.33
C SER A 258 8.54 4.25 30.69
N ASN A 259 9.85 4.47 30.75
CA ASN A 259 10.92 3.71 30.09
C ASN A 259 11.28 2.38 30.79
N HIS A 260 10.29 1.60 31.24
CA HIS A 260 10.51 0.27 31.83
C HIS A 260 9.28 -0.64 31.63
N SER A 261 9.51 -1.96 31.67
CA SER A 261 8.52 -2.99 31.30
C SER A 261 7.36 -3.14 32.27
N SER A 262 7.46 -2.67 33.51
CA SER A 262 6.36 -2.66 34.48
C SER A 262 5.49 -1.41 34.41
N SER A 263 5.84 -0.42 33.58
CA SER A 263 5.08 0.82 33.46
C SER A 263 3.71 0.61 32.80
N ALA A 264 2.73 1.41 33.23
CA ALA A 264 1.34 1.37 32.76
C ALA A 264 1.24 1.39 31.23
N SER A 265 0.37 0.52 30.71
CA SER A 265 0.07 0.40 29.28
C SER A 265 -0.78 1.60 28.80
N LEU A 266 -0.41 2.15 27.66
CA LEU A 266 -1.18 3.14 26.89
C LEU A 266 -1.83 2.51 25.64
N GLY A 267 -1.62 1.21 25.41
CA GLY A 267 -2.15 0.47 24.26
C GLY A 267 -1.09 -0.37 23.55
N ARG A 268 -1.53 -1.26 22.65
CA ARG A 268 -0.65 -2.11 21.82
C ARG A 268 -0.44 -1.50 20.44
N LEU A 269 0.81 -1.48 19.99
CA LEU A 269 1.24 -1.07 18.66
C LEU A 269 1.49 -2.30 17.78
N ALA A 270 1.16 -2.19 16.50
CA ALA A 270 1.30 -3.28 15.54
C ALA A 270 2.66 -3.24 14.82
N PRO A 271 3.20 -4.38 14.34
CA PRO A 271 4.32 -4.39 13.41
C PRO A 271 4.02 -3.55 12.17
N GLY A 272 5.02 -2.84 11.64
CA GLY A 272 4.89 -1.96 10.48
C GLY A 272 4.32 -0.57 10.80
N GLU A 273 3.77 -0.35 12.00
CA GLU A 273 3.21 0.95 12.38
C GLU A 273 4.33 2.02 12.38
N LYS A 274 4.05 3.14 11.70
CA LYS A 274 4.95 4.30 11.62
C LYS A 274 4.72 5.19 12.85
N VAL A 275 5.79 5.50 13.58
CA VAL A 275 5.76 6.33 14.79
C VAL A 275 6.82 7.45 14.71
N GLY A 276 6.57 8.56 15.38
CA GLY A 276 7.53 9.65 15.50
C GLY A 276 8.44 9.46 16.72
N LEU A 277 9.74 9.37 16.54
CA LEU A 277 10.73 9.32 17.63
C LEU A 277 10.93 10.71 18.24
N TYR A 278 10.94 10.80 19.56
CA TYR A 278 11.33 12.02 20.29
C TYR A 278 12.71 11.91 20.91
N THR A 279 13.00 10.81 21.60
CA THR A 279 14.29 10.59 22.26
C THR A 279 14.52 9.10 22.49
N THR A 280 15.78 8.72 22.63
CA THR A 280 16.19 7.39 23.09
C THR A 280 16.95 7.54 24.40
N ARG A 281 16.67 6.66 25.37
CA ARG A 281 17.35 6.58 26.67
C ARG A 281 17.65 5.11 26.95
N GLY A 282 18.90 4.70 26.68
CA GLY A 282 19.31 3.30 26.75
C GLY A 282 18.44 2.40 25.86
N SER A 283 17.94 1.31 26.43
CA SER A 283 17.12 0.30 25.72
C SER A 283 15.69 0.74 25.41
N TRP A 284 15.30 1.98 25.70
CA TRP A 284 13.95 2.50 25.50
C TRP A 284 13.94 3.78 24.66
N SER A 285 12.93 3.92 23.81
CA SER A 285 12.70 5.09 22.98
C SER A 285 11.32 5.66 23.22
N GLN A 286 11.25 6.98 23.43
CA GLN A 286 9.99 7.71 23.55
C GLN A 286 9.49 8.04 22.15
N ILE A 287 8.26 7.65 21.85
CA ILE A 287 7.64 7.80 20.54
C ILE A 287 6.27 8.47 20.66
N LYS A 288 5.83 9.06 19.55
CA LYS A 288 4.49 9.55 19.28
C LYS A 288 3.80 8.58 18.33
N SER A 289 2.65 8.05 18.74
CA SER A 289 1.76 7.26 17.88
C SER A 289 0.34 7.84 17.93
N THR A 290 -0.59 7.18 17.23
CA THR A 290 -2.03 7.48 17.32
C THR A 290 -2.60 7.25 18.72
N ARG A 291 -1.92 6.46 19.56
CA ARG A 291 -2.31 6.13 20.95
C ARG A 291 -1.72 7.11 21.97
N GLY A 292 -1.00 8.13 21.51
CA GLY A 292 -0.37 9.15 22.35
C GLY A 292 1.15 9.04 22.39
N ILE A 293 1.74 9.61 23.44
CA ILE A 293 3.19 9.69 23.63
C ILE A 293 3.58 8.72 24.74
N GLY A 294 4.53 7.84 24.47
CA GLY A 294 4.98 6.83 25.43
C GLY A 294 6.30 6.18 25.01
N TRP A 295 6.69 5.13 25.72
CA TRP A 295 7.97 4.44 25.58
C TRP A 295 7.81 3.03 25.04
N VAL A 296 8.72 2.63 24.16
CA VAL A 296 8.85 1.28 23.61
C VAL A 296 10.31 0.83 23.62
N PRO A 297 10.62 -0.48 23.57
CA PRO A 297 11.99 -0.93 23.42
C PRO A 297 12.64 -0.37 22.15
N THR A 298 13.89 0.08 22.22
CA THR A 298 14.60 0.63 21.06
C THR A 298 14.85 -0.44 20.00
N ALA A 299 15.12 -1.68 20.41
CA ALA A 299 15.47 -2.81 19.52
C ALA A 299 14.36 -3.22 18.55
N ILE A 300 13.11 -2.78 18.78
CA ILE A 300 11.98 -3.07 17.89
C ILE A 300 11.71 -1.93 16.91
N LEU A 301 12.55 -0.89 16.87
CA LEU A 301 12.38 0.25 15.98
C LEU A 301 13.37 0.17 14.82
N SER A 302 12.87 0.45 13.62
CA SER A 302 13.67 0.61 12.41
C SER A 302 13.63 2.04 11.93
N SER A 303 14.77 2.58 11.49
CA SER A 303 14.87 3.88 10.81
C SER A 303 14.40 3.81 9.35
N THR A 304 14.36 2.62 8.77
CA THR A 304 13.87 2.36 7.42
C THR A 304 12.47 1.76 7.45
N ALA A 305 11.70 2.00 6.38
CA ALA A 305 10.34 1.52 6.25
C ALA A 305 10.28 -0.01 6.33
N TYR A 306 9.46 -0.53 7.24
CA TYR A 306 9.31 -1.96 7.45
C TYR A 306 7.95 -2.45 6.99
N LYS A 307 7.95 -3.49 6.15
CA LYS A 307 6.75 -4.18 5.66
C LYS A 307 6.67 -5.55 6.35
N PRO A 308 5.81 -5.71 7.38
CA PRO A 308 5.63 -7.01 8.03
C PRO A 308 5.04 -8.02 7.04
N ALA A 309 5.36 -9.29 7.25
CA ALA A 309 4.82 -10.42 6.51
C ALA A 309 4.36 -11.51 7.48
N HIS A 310 3.41 -12.34 7.05
CA HIS A 310 3.06 -13.53 7.81
C HIS A 310 4.28 -14.46 7.95
N PRO A 311 4.51 -15.05 9.13
CA PRO A 311 5.58 -16.01 9.34
C PRO A 311 5.56 -17.12 8.28
N ALA A 312 6.64 -17.24 7.52
CA ALA A 312 6.74 -18.23 6.45
C ALA A 312 8.18 -18.77 6.32
N PRO A 313 8.36 -20.07 6.03
CA PRO A 313 9.69 -20.63 5.84
C PRO A 313 10.35 -20.08 4.57
N ARG A 314 11.67 -19.89 4.64
CA ARG A 314 12.56 -19.49 3.55
C ARG A 314 13.87 -20.27 3.65
N TRP A 315 14.43 -20.63 2.52
CA TRP A 315 15.71 -21.34 2.46
C TRP A 315 16.79 -20.40 1.96
N ILE A 316 17.96 -20.44 2.61
CA ILE A 316 19.10 -19.60 2.25
C ILE A 316 19.93 -20.27 1.14
N LEU A 317 20.27 -19.51 0.09
CA LEU A 317 20.92 -20.02 -1.11
C LEU A 317 22.43 -20.26 -0.96
N SER A 318 23.06 -19.53 -0.04
CA SER A 318 24.49 -19.58 0.24
C SER A 318 24.74 -19.25 1.70
N SER A 319 25.94 -19.58 2.20
CA SER A 319 26.38 -19.14 3.53
C SER A 319 26.25 -17.62 3.65
N THR A 320 25.45 -17.13 4.61
CA THR A 320 25.05 -15.72 4.68
C THR A 320 25.11 -15.21 6.11
N ALA A 321 25.72 -14.05 6.31
CA ALA A 321 25.74 -13.38 7.60
C ALA A 321 24.35 -12.82 7.95
N VAL A 322 23.88 -13.11 9.17
CA VAL A 322 22.67 -12.52 9.74
C VAL A 322 23.05 -11.20 10.41
N ARG A 323 22.43 -10.09 10.00
CA ARG A 323 22.77 -8.73 10.42
C ARG A 323 21.81 -8.21 11.48
N ALA A 324 22.31 -7.33 12.37
CA ALA A 324 21.50 -6.70 13.42
C ALA A 324 20.44 -5.71 12.87
N SER A 325 20.71 -5.10 11.72
CA SER A 325 19.81 -4.18 11.01
C SER A 325 19.82 -4.46 9.51
N ALA A 326 18.86 -3.87 8.78
CA ALA A 326 18.71 -3.98 7.33
C ALA A 326 19.80 -3.21 6.56
N SER A 327 21.07 -3.56 6.80
CA SER A 327 22.25 -2.94 6.19
C SER A 327 23.41 -3.93 6.11
N GLY A 328 24.18 -3.86 5.01
CA GLY A 328 25.37 -4.69 4.78
C GLY A 328 26.52 -4.38 5.73
N THR A 329 26.59 -3.14 6.23
CA THR A 329 27.61 -2.66 7.18
C THR A 329 27.22 -2.89 8.64
N SER A 330 26.01 -3.39 8.90
CA SER A 330 25.55 -3.67 10.26
C SER A 330 26.36 -4.81 10.90
N ARG A 331 26.49 -4.75 12.23
CA ARG A 331 27.06 -5.84 13.03
C ARG A 331 26.45 -7.20 12.67
N SER A 332 27.32 -8.19 12.46
CA SER A 332 26.93 -9.59 12.26
C SER A 332 26.48 -10.21 13.59
N LEU A 333 25.39 -10.98 13.56
CA LEU A 333 24.86 -11.77 14.66
C LEU A 333 25.25 -13.26 14.55
N GLY A 334 25.98 -13.62 13.50
CA GLY A 334 26.35 -14.99 13.14
C GLY A 334 26.10 -15.28 11.66
N THR A 335 26.43 -16.49 11.24
CA THR A 335 26.29 -16.94 9.85
C THR A 335 25.34 -18.13 9.78
N VAL A 336 24.48 -18.16 8.77
CA VAL A 336 23.62 -19.31 8.46
C VAL A 336 24.16 -20.04 7.24
N ALA A 337 24.29 -21.36 7.33
CA ALA A 337 24.82 -22.19 6.24
C ALA A 337 23.80 -22.31 5.09
N ALA A 338 24.30 -22.49 3.85
CA ALA A 338 23.46 -22.74 2.68
C ALA A 338 22.47 -23.88 2.93
N GLY A 339 21.23 -23.76 2.44
CA GLY A 339 20.16 -24.75 2.65
C GLY A 339 19.41 -24.63 3.98
N SER A 340 19.92 -23.86 4.96
CA SER A 340 19.22 -23.65 6.24
C SER A 340 17.83 -23.04 6.03
N THR A 341 16.85 -23.53 6.81
CA THR A 341 15.48 -22.99 6.83
C THR A 341 15.38 -21.88 7.87
N LEU A 342 14.82 -20.74 7.48
CA LEU A 342 14.61 -19.54 8.30
C LEU A 342 13.14 -19.12 8.26
N THR A 343 12.63 -18.46 9.29
CA THR A 343 11.26 -17.94 9.29
C THR A 343 11.25 -16.45 8.95
N LEU A 344 10.65 -16.07 7.82
CA LEU A 344 10.47 -14.69 7.39
C LEU A 344 9.41 -13.98 8.25
N HIS A 345 9.70 -12.78 8.74
CA HIS A 345 8.76 -11.94 9.49
C HIS A 345 8.39 -10.62 8.78
N GLY A 346 9.14 -10.23 7.76
CA GLY A 346 8.92 -9.00 7.03
C GLY A 346 10.14 -8.57 6.23
N THR A 347 10.03 -7.44 5.55
CA THR A 347 11.08 -6.90 4.69
C THR A 347 11.30 -5.41 4.91
N SER A 348 12.52 -4.94 4.63
CA SER A 348 12.90 -3.54 4.62
C SER A 348 14.00 -3.34 3.60
N ASN A 349 13.77 -2.49 2.60
CA ASN A 349 14.76 -2.05 1.61
C ASN A 349 15.69 -3.15 1.05
N GLY A 350 15.13 -4.26 0.54
CA GLY A 350 15.91 -5.38 -0.02
C GLY A 350 16.47 -6.36 1.02
N TRP A 351 16.16 -6.17 2.31
CA TRP A 351 16.49 -7.08 3.39
C TRP A 351 15.24 -7.78 3.92
N ALA A 352 15.40 -9.05 4.26
CA ALA A 352 14.40 -9.86 4.92
C ALA A 352 14.73 -9.97 6.41
N ARG A 353 13.76 -9.65 7.27
CA ARG A 353 13.84 -9.92 8.71
C ARG A 353 13.46 -11.38 8.95
N VAL A 354 14.40 -12.15 9.48
CA VAL A 354 14.27 -13.60 9.63
C VAL A 354 14.57 -14.04 11.06
N LYS A 355 13.82 -15.03 11.54
CA LYS A 355 14.12 -15.77 12.76
C LYS A 355 14.87 -17.04 12.39
N THR A 356 16.04 -17.21 12.99
CA THR A 356 16.87 -18.41 12.94
C THR A 356 16.67 -19.21 14.24
N SER A 357 17.33 -20.37 14.37
CA SER A 357 17.33 -21.13 15.63
C SER A 357 17.97 -20.36 16.80
N LYS A 358 18.94 -19.48 16.52
CA LYS A 358 19.71 -18.76 17.55
C LYS A 358 19.24 -17.32 17.76
N THR A 359 18.73 -16.66 16.73
CA THR A 359 18.47 -15.21 16.82
C THR A 359 17.46 -14.73 15.77
N THR A 360 17.00 -13.48 15.93
CA THR A 360 16.23 -12.78 14.88
C THR A 360 17.06 -11.63 14.36
N GLY A 361 17.25 -11.58 13.04
CA GLY A 361 18.05 -10.54 12.39
C GLY A 361 17.66 -10.37 10.93
N TRP A 362 18.60 -9.89 10.12
CA TRP A 362 18.37 -9.51 8.74
C TRP A 362 19.32 -10.22 7.79
N VAL A 363 18.80 -10.69 6.66
CA VAL A 363 19.59 -11.21 5.54
C VAL A 363 19.14 -10.54 4.25
N PRO A 364 19.97 -10.47 3.20
CA PRO A 364 19.53 -9.98 1.90
C PRO A 364 18.34 -10.80 1.42
N SER A 365 17.27 -10.14 0.96
CA SER A 365 16.09 -10.85 0.43
C SER A 365 16.45 -11.70 -0.79
N SER A 366 17.46 -11.29 -1.56
CA SER A 366 17.99 -12.04 -2.71
C SER A 366 18.71 -13.34 -2.32
N ALA A 367 19.09 -13.50 -1.06
CA ALA A 367 19.70 -14.74 -0.57
C ALA A 367 18.66 -15.82 -0.24
N LEU A 368 17.36 -15.51 -0.31
CA LEU A 368 16.28 -16.38 0.12
C LEU A 368 15.43 -16.88 -1.04
N VAL A 369 14.94 -18.11 -0.89
CA VAL A 369 13.90 -18.70 -1.74
C VAL A 369 12.74 -19.24 -0.91
N ALA A 370 11.55 -19.28 -1.53
CA ALA A 370 10.30 -19.67 -0.87
C ALA A 370 9.99 -21.17 -0.96
N LYS A 371 10.79 -21.94 -1.69
CA LYS A 371 10.68 -23.41 -1.79
C LYS A 371 11.95 -24.05 -1.25
N ALA A 372 11.85 -25.31 -0.84
CA ALA A 372 12.97 -26.09 -0.34
C ALA A 372 14.14 -26.04 -1.32
N TYR A 373 15.31 -25.70 -0.79
CA TYR A 373 16.55 -25.59 -1.54
C TYR A 373 17.57 -26.60 -1.00
N THR A 374 18.05 -27.46 -1.89
CA THR A 374 19.09 -28.43 -1.58
C THR A 374 20.41 -27.92 -2.17
N PRO A 375 21.35 -27.39 -1.36
CA PRO A 375 22.66 -27.02 -1.83
C PRO A 375 23.44 -28.28 -2.24
N LEU A 376 24.24 -28.18 -3.29
CA LEU A 376 25.09 -29.25 -3.77
C LEU A 376 26.54 -28.78 -3.82
N LYS A 377 27.48 -29.72 -3.72
CA LYS A 377 28.86 -29.46 -4.11
C LYS A 377 28.88 -29.12 -5.59
N ALA A 378 29.64 -28.07 -5.95
CA ALA A 378 29.71 -27.57 -7.32
C ALA A 378 29.98 -28.71 -8.32
N ALA A 379 28.99 -29.00 -9.17
CA ALA A 379 29.05 -30.09 -10.15
C ALA A 379 28.89 -29.55 -11.58
N LYS A 380 29.69 -30.07 -12.52
CA LYS A 380 29.62 -29.66 -13.93
C LYS A 380 28.34 -30.17 -14.57
N ARG A 381 27.67 -29.31 -15.33
CA ARG A 381 26.49 -29.63 -16.17
C ARG A 381 26.62 -28.94 -17.53
N TRP A 382 25.89 -29.43 -18.52
CA TRP A 382 25.88 -28.85 -19.87
C TRP A 382 24.47 -28.53 -20.33
N THR A 383 24.29 -27.38 -20.97
CA THR A 383 23.00 -26.97 -21.52
C THR A 383 22.63 -27.80 -22.74
N THR A 384 21.40 -28.33 -22.80
CA THR A 384 20.92 -29.15 -23.94
C THR A 384 20.31 -28.31 -25.07
N ALA A 385 20.00 -27.04 -24.80
CA ALA A 385 19.50 -26.06 -25.76
C ALA A 385 19.98 -24.64 -25.38
N ASN A 386 19.65 -23.64 -26.21
CA ASN A 386 19.76 -22.24 -25.81
C ASN A 386 18.74 -21.99 -24.70
N VAL A 387 19.20 -21.64 -23.50
CA VAL A 387 18.35 -21.59 -22.31
C VAL A 387 18.55 -20.30 -21.53
N HIS A 388 17.46 -19.77 -20.96
CA HIS A 388 17.50 -18.56 -20.14
C HIS A 388 18.04 -18.85 -18.74
N LEU A 389 19.10 -18.13 -18.34
CA LEU A 389 19.51 -17.98 -16.96
C LEU A 389 18.57 -16.98 -16.29
N ARG A 390 17.84 -17.38 -15.25
CA ARG A 390 16.79 -16.56 -14.61
C ARG A 390 17.19 -16.10 -13.21
N SER A 391 16.60 -15.00 -12.76
CA SER A 391 16.81 -14.48 -11.40
C SER A 391 16.11 -15.30 -10.31
N GLY A 392 15.23 -16.23 -10.68
CA GLY A 392 14.51 -17.13 -9.77
C GLY A 392 14.04 -18.41 -10.47
N TYR A 393 13.51 -19.35 -9.68
CA TYR A 393 13.20 -20.73 -10.07
C TYR A 393 11.79 -20.90 -10.67
N SER A 394 11.42 -20.02 -11.59
CA SER A 394 10.22 -20.16 -12.43
C SER A 394 10.36 -19.39 -13.73
N THR A 395 9.52 -19.70 -14.72
CA THR A 395 9.48 -18.99 -16.00
C THR A 395 9.04 -17.53 -15.89
N GLY A 396 8.41 -17.13 -14.78
CA GLY A 396 8.00 -15.74 -14.53
C GLY A 396 9.12 -14.82 -14.06
N TYR A 397 10.28 -15.36 -13.67
CA TYR A 397 11.42 -14.53 -13.27
C TYR A 397 12.20 -13.98 -14.48
N LYS A 398 12.74 -12.77 -14.32
CA LYS A 398 13.55 -12.07 -15.32
C LYS A 398 14.68 -12.97 -15.85
N SER A 399 14.86 -13.00 -17.17
CA SER A 399 16.05 -13.56 -17.79
C SER A 399 17.22 -12.59 -17.60
N LEU A 400 18.29 -13.10 -16.98
CA LEU A 400 19.56 -12.41 -16.79
C LEU A 400 20.44 -12.52 -18.04
N ALA A 401 20.41 -13.69 -18.69
CA ALA A 401 21.13 -13.96 -19.94
C ALA A 401 20.55 -15.20 -20.64
N VAL A 402 20.93 -15.40 -21.92
CA VAL A 402 20.80 -16.69 -22.62
C VAL A 402 22.14 -17.42 -22.59
N ILE A 403 22.11 -18.67 -22.18
CA ILE A 403 23.24 -19.60 -22.18
C ILE A 403 23.09 -20.50 -23.40
N SER A 404 24.06 -20.48 -24.31
CA SER A 404 24.02 -21.24 -25.56
C SER A 404 24.01 -22.74 -25.31
N LYS A 405 23.45 -23.54 -26.24
CA LYS A 405 23.52 -25.01 -26.21
C LYS A 405 24.97 -25.51 -26.10
N GLY A 406 25.19 -26.56 -25.30
CA GLY A 406 26.47 -27.21 -25.11
C GLY A 406 27.45 -26.47 -24.19
N GLN A 407 27.03 -25.34 -23.59
CA GLN A 407 27.83 -24.59 -22.63
C GLN A 407 27.88 -25.30 -21.27
N GLN A 408 29.07 -25.30 -20.65
CA GLN A 408 29.27 -25.85 -19.32
C GLN A 408 28.84 -24.83 -18.25
N VAL A 409 28.11 -25.30 -17.23
CA VAL A 409 27.69 -24.52 -16.07
C VAL A 409 28.03 -25.27 -14.78
N SER A 410 28.16 -24.55 -13.66
CA SER A 410 28.42 -25.15 -12.35
C SER A 410 27.14 -25.20 -11.52
N LEU A 411 26.61 -26.40 -11.25
CA LEU A 411 25.42 -26.64 -10.46
C LEU A 411 25.72 -26.42 -8.96
N LEU A 412 25.01 -25.47 -8.34
CA LEU A 412 25.17 -25.08 -6.94
C LEU A 412 24.10 -25.67 -6.01
N GLY A 413 22.97 -26.09 -6.57
CA GLY A 413 21.84 -26.63 -5.82
C GLY A 413 20.57 -26.66 -6.64
N THR A 414 19.51 -27.21 -6.06
CA THR A 414 18.21 -27.36 -6.73
C THR A 414 17.05 -26.89 -5.86
N ALA A 415 16.02 -26.35 -6.49
CA ALA A 415 14.74 -26.03 -5.87
C ALA A 415 13.61 -26.15 -6.90
N ASN A 416 12.54 -26.87 -6.55
CA ASN A 416 11.30 -26.92 -7.32
C ASN A 416 11.48 -27.23 -8.82
N GLY A 417 12.36 -28.18 -9.19
CA GLY A 417 12.65 -28.54 -10.58
C GLY A 417 13.60 -27.60 -11.34
N TRP A 418 14.18 -26.62 -10.65
CA TRP A 418 15.20 -25.72 -11.20
C TRP A 418 16.55 -25.92 -10.53
N ALA A 419 17.60 -25.78 -11.32
CA ALA A 419 18.98 -25.78 -10.90
C ALA A 419 19.47 -24.34 -10.71
N ARG A 420 20.02 -24.03 -9.54
CA ARG A 420 20.82 -22.84 -9.34
C ARG A 420 22.21 -23.10 -9.89
N VAL A 421 22.66 -22.30 -10.84
CA VAL A 421 23.94 -22.49 -11.53
C VAL A 421 24.79 -21.23 -11.50
N SER A 422 26.11 -21.41 -11.43
CA SER A 422 27.10 -20.37 -11.71
C SER A 422 27.61 -20.51 -13.14
N THR A 423 27.69 -19.39 -13.85
CA THR A 423 28.14 -19.27 -15.24
C THR A 423 29.07 -18.07 -15.38
N THR A 424 29.74 -17.92 -16.54
CA THR A 424 30.50 -16.71 -16.87
C THR A 424 29.63 -15.46 -16.97
N LYS A 425 28.32 -15.62 -17.21
CA LYS A 425 27.32 -14.53 -17.26
C LYS A 425 26.64 -14.27 -15.91
N GLY A 426 27.19 -14.81 -14.82
CA GLY A 426 26.68 -14.67 -13.46
C GLY A 426 25.96 -15.93 -12.93
N THR A 427 25.37 -15.80 -11.75
CA THR A 427 24.67 -16.88 -11.05
C THR A 427 23.16 -16.69 -11.16
N GLY A 428 22.43 -17.76 -11.46
CA GLY A 428 20.97 -17.73 -11.61
C GLY A 428 20.37 -19.13 -11.65
N TRP A 429 19.18 -19.25 -12.25
CA TRP A 429 18.39 -20.47 -12.29
C TRP A 429 18.14 -20.93 -13.73
N ILE A 430 18.31 -22.22 -13.97
CA ILE A 430 17.99 -22.91 -15.24
C ILE A 430 17.08 -24.10 -14.90
N SER A 431 16.09 -24.40 -15.74
CA SER A 431 15.24 -25.59 -15.52
C SER A 431 16.06 -26.87 -15.66
N ASN A 432 15.86 -27.83 -14.75
CA ASN A 432 16.63 -29.09 -14.73
C ASN A 432 16.54 -29.86 -16.05
N GLY A 433 15.42 -29.78 -16.77
CA GLY A 433 15.22 -30.45 -18.06
C GLY A 433 16.16 -29.97 -19.18
N TYR A 434 16.84 -28.83 -18.98
CA TYR A 434 17.82 -28.30 -19.94
C TYR A 434 19.27 -28.55 -19.56
N LEU A 435 19.54 -29.40 -18.55
CA LEU A 435 20.88 -29.69 -18.06
C LEU A 435 21.22 -31.18 -18.15
N ALA A 436 22.30 -31.51 -18.85
CA ALA A 436 22.86 -32.86 -18.94
C ALA A 436 24.11 -33.02 -18.05
N THR A 437 24.41 -34.27 -17.68
CA THR A 437 25.65 -34.66 -16.95
C THR A 437 26.86 -34.84 -17.87
N SER A 438 26.66 -34.81 -19.19
CA SER A 438 27.71 -34.85 -20.20
C SER A 438 27.43 -33.79 -21.27
N LYS A 439 28.48 -33.36 -21.98
CA LYS A 439 28.35 -32.38 -23.06
C LYS A 439 27.49 -32.98 -24.19
N PRO A 440 26.38 -32.34 -24.60
CA PRO A 440 25.62 -32.79 -25.75
C PRO A 440 26.53 -32.85 -26.97
N GLN A 441 26.62 -34.03 -27.56
CA GLN A 441 27.44 -34.26 -28.73
C GLN A 441 26.83 -33.51 -29.91
N ALA A 442 27.67 -32.88 -30.74
CA ALA A 442 27.23 -32.41 -32.05
C ALA A 442 26.69 -33.63 -32.83
N PRO A 443 25.70 -33.45 -33.74
CA PRO A 443 25.29 -34.53 -34.62
C PRO A 443 26.54 -35.14 -35.25
N ARG A 444 26.72 -36.46 -35.10
CA ARG A 444 27.84 -37.16 -35.72
C ARG A 444 27.83 -36.78 -37.22
N PRO A 445 28.97 -36.43 -37.83
CA PRO A 445 29.06 -36.36 -39.28
C PRO A 445 28.42 -37.62 -39.83
N ALA A 446 27.50 -37.46 -40.79
CA ALA A 446 26.91 -38.62 -41.45
C ALA A 446 28.06 -39.53 -41.91
N PRO A 447 27.92 -40.87 -41.79
CA PRO A 447 28.88 -41.78 -42.42
C PRO A 447 29.11 -41.31 -43.86
N ALA A 448 30.34 -41.36 -44.34
CA ALA A 448 30.63 -41.10 -45.74
C ALA A 448 29.65 -41.95 -46.58
N PRO A 449 28.98 -41.37 -47.60
CA PRO A 449 28.04 -42.12 -48.40
C PRO A 449 28.77 -43.34 -48.95
N THR A 450 28.32 -44.53 -48.57
CA THR A 450 28.59 -45.70 -49.40
C THR A 450 27.98 -45.38 -50.76
N THR A 451 28.70 -45.66 -51.83
CA THR A 451 28.27 -45.37 -53.20
C THR A 451 27.15 -46.34 -53.60
N GLU A 452 26.02 -46.31 -52.91
CA GLU A 452 24.81 -47.05 -53.25
C GLU A 452 23.86 -46.09 -53.96
N TYR A 453 23.58 -46.37 -55.23
CA TYR A 453 22.61 -45.62 -56.00
C TYR A 453 21.24 -46.28 -55.94
N ARG A 454 20.18 -45.47 -55.94
CA ARG A 454 18.79 -45.91 -56.13
C ARG A 454 18.13 -45.10 -57.24
N TRP A 455 17.03 -45.60 -57.79
CA TRP A 455 16.21 -44.89 -58.77
C TRP A 455 14.79 -44.73 -58.24
N THR A 456 14.22 -43.54 -58.38
CA THR A 456 12.80 -43.35 -58.05
C THR A 456 11.92 -44.17 -58.98
N THR A 457 10.89 -44.82 -58.45
CA THR A 457 9.94 -45.63 -59.26
C THR A 457 8.69 -44.85 -59.66
N ALA A 458 8.49 -43.67 -59.07
CA ALA A 458 7.40 -42.74 -59.34
C ALA A 458 7.82 -41.30 -58.99
N ASN A 459 6.98 -40.32 -59.31
CA ASN A 459 7.16 -38.96 -58.81
C ASN A 459 6.99 -38.94 -57.28
N VAL A 460 8.04 -38.58 -56.53
CA VAL A 460 8.06 -38.72 -55.07
C VAL A 460 8.58 -37.48 -54.35
N ASN A 461 7.97 -37.15 -53.20
CA ASN A 461 8.36 -36.00 -52.38
C ASN A 461 9.68 -36.25 -51.64
N LEU A 462 10.65 -35.34 -51.80
CA LEU A 462 11.88 -35.25 -51.00
C LEU A 462 11.60 -34.43 -49.73
N ARG A 463 11.60 -35.04 -48.55
CA ARG A 463 11.15 -34.41 -47.29
C ARG A 463 12.30 -33.98 -46.37
N ALA A 464 11.99 -33.06 -45.44
CA ALA A 464 12.95 -32.57 -44.45
C ALA A 464 13.29 -33.57 -43.32
N GLY A 465 12.51 -34.63 -43.15
CA GLY A 465 12.70 -35.68 -42.14
C GLY A 465 11.98 -36.98 -42.54
N ALA A 466 12.27 -38.07 -41.82
CA ALA A 466 11.69 -39.40 -42.04
C ALA A 466 10.22 -39.45 -41.62
N GLY A 467 9.30 -39.13 -42.55
CA GLY A 467 7.85 -39.19 -42.29
C GLY A 467 7.03 -38.28 -43.18
N VAL A 468 5.75 -38.62 -43.38
CA VAL A 468 4.82 -37.82 -44.20
C VAL A 468 4.45 -36.46 -43.58
N SER A 469 4.64 -36.30 -42.27
CA SER A 469 4.39 -35.05 -41.53
C SER A 469 5.47 -33.98 -41.77
N HIS A 470 6.64 -34.37 -42.26
CA HIS A 470 7.71 -33.43 -42.57
C HIS A 470 7.45 -32.70 -43.89
N ARG A 471 7.74 -31.40 -43.95
CA ARG A 471 7.56 -30.59 -45.16
C ARG A 471 8.27 -31.20 -46.38
N SER A 472 7.60 -31.15 -47.54
CA SER A 472 8.22 -31.47 -48.83
C SER A 472 9.16 -30.35 -49.24
N LYS A 473 10.37 -30.70 -49.68
CA LYS A 473 11.40 -29.78 -50.18
C LYS A 473 11.39 -29.69 -51.71
N ALA A 474 11.03 -30.79 -52.38
CA ALA A 474 10.96 -30.92 -53.83
C ALA A 474 10.19 -32.20 -54.21
N VAL A 475 9.84 -32.34 -55.49
CA VAL A 475 9.39 -33.60 -56.09
C VAL A 475 10.50 -34.15 -56.98
N LEU A 476 10.85 -35.43 -56.78
CA LEU A 476 11.79 -36.16 -57.63
C LEU A 476 11.00 -36.88 -58.73
N PRO A 477 11.24 -36.63 -60.03
CA PRO A 477 10.62 -37.38 -61.12
C PRO A 477 10.88 -38.89 -61.04
N ALA A 478 10.00 -39.71 -61.62
CA ALA A 478 10.22 -41.14 -61.80
C ALA A 478 11.47 -41.43 -62.65
N GLY A 479 12.22 -42.49 -62.32
CA GLY A 479 13.48 -42.86 -62.99
C GLY A 479 14.70 -42.03 -62.56
N GLN A 480 14.56 -41.10 -61.62
CA GLN A 480 15.66 -40.26 -61.17
C GLN A 480 16.65 -41.05 -60.30
N LYS A 481 17.92 -41.02 -60.70
CA LYS A 481 19.04 -41.57 -59.91
C LYS A 481 19.31 -40.69 -58.69
N VAL A 482 19.41 -41.31 -57.52
CA VAL A 482 19.72 -40.67 -56.23
C VAL A 482 20.83 -41.43 -55.51
N THR A 483 21.64 -40.74 -54.71
CA THR A 483 22.61 -41.37 -53.82
C THR A 483 21.91 -41.74 -52.51
N PHE A 484 21.86 -43.04 -52.19
CA PHE A 484 21.33 -43.53 -50.94
C PHE A 484 22.34 -43.36 -49.81
N MET A 485 21.89 -42.96 -48.62
CA MET A 485 22.76 -42.74 -47.47
C MET A 485 22.43 -43.66 -46.29
N ARG A 486 21.15 -43.73 -45.89
CA ARG A 486 20.69 -44.59 -44.80
C ARG A 486 19.19 -44.80 -44.84
N SER A 487 18.73 -45.82 -44.14
CA SER A 487 17.32 -46.07 -43.84
C SER A 487 16.99 -45.67 -42.41
N ASP A 488 15.78 -45.14 -42.19
CA ASP A 488 15.16 -44.95 -40.87
C ASP A 488 13.65 -45.15 -41.00
N ALA A 489 13.09 -46.13 -40.27
CA ALA A 489 11.66 -46.44 -40.21
C ALA A 489 10.93 -46.46 -41.59
N GLY A 490 11.53 -47.10 -42.61
CA GLY A 490 10.95 -47.20 -43.96
C GLY A 490 11.12 -45.96 -44.85
N TRP A 491 11.95 -45.00 -44.43
CA TRP A 491 12.38 -43.85 -45.22
C TRP A 491 13.89 -43.92 -45.48
N ALA A 492 14.29 -43.61 -46.70
CA ALA A 492 15.69 -43.44 -47.07
C ALA A 492 16.07 -41.96 -47.02
N GLU A 493 17.18 -41.65 -46.38
CA GLU A 493 17.87 -40.39 -46.61
C GLU A 493 18.67 -40.50 -47.92
N VAL A 494 18.42 -39.56 -48.83
CA VAL A 494 19.02 -39.54 -50.17
C VAL A 494 19.60 -38.17 -50.50
N SER A 495 20.57 -38.16 -51.41
CA SER A 495 21.08 -36.94 -52.07
C SER A 495 20.69 -36.96 -53.54
N ALA A 496 20.08 -35.87 -54.00
CA ALA A 496 19.67 -35.64 -55.38
C ALA A 496 20.10 -34.23 -55.83
N PRO A 497 20.05 -33.89 -57.13
CA PRO A 497 20.23 -32.52 -57.62
C PRO A 497 19.38 -31.47 -56.90
N GLN A 498 18.19 -31.85 -56.43
CA GLN A 498 17.27 -31.01 -55.64
C GLN A 498 17.69 -30.87 -54.16
N GLY A 499 18.82 -31.45 -53.77
CA GLY A 499 19.39 -31.43 -52.44
C GLY A 499 19.21 -32.74 -51.66
N ARG A 500 19.63 -32.71 -50.39
CA ARG A 500 19.53 -33.84 -49.45
C ARG A 500 18.19 -33.86 -48.73
N GLY A 501 17.58 -35.03 -48.55
CA GLY A 501 16.31 -35.18 -47.85
C GLY A 501 15.87 -36.64 -47.72
N TRP A 502 14.61 -36.85 -47.35
CA TRP A 502 14.05 -38.17 -47.06
C TRP A 502 12.97 -38.57 -48.05
N VAL A 503 13.05 -39.79 -48.58
CA VAL A 503 12.10 -40.39 -49.54
C VAL A 503 11.64 -41.74 -48.99
N ARG A 504 10.37 -42.12 -49.19
CA ARG A 504 9.88 -43.43 -48.72
C ARG A 504 10.55 -44.55 -49.54
N GLU A 505 11.10 -45.56 -48.86
CA GLU A 505 11.94 -46.58 -49.53
C GLU A 505 11.19 -47.40 -50.57
N THR A 506 9.88 -47.57 -50.41
CA THR A 506 9.02 -48.27 -51.38
C THR A 506 8.99 -47.59 -52.76
N TYR A 507 9.44 -46.34 -52.87
CA TYR A 507 9.56 -45.62 -54.14
C TYR A 507 11.00 -45.60 -54.67
N LEU A 508 11.91 -46.43 -54.15
CA LEU A 508 13.30 -46.51 -54.57
C LEU A 508 13.65 -47.93 -55.03
N SER A 509 14.18 -48.04 -56.24
CA SER A 509 14.71 -49.28 -56.84
C SER A 509 16.23 -49.31 -56.79
N LYS A 510 16.81 -50.52 -56.68
CA LYS A 510 18.27 -50.75 -56.77
C LYS A 510 18.78 -50.88 -58.20
N SER A 511 17.88 -51.06 -59.17
CA SER A 511 18.17 -51.07 -60.61
C SER A 511 17.37 -49.97 -61.31
N GLN A 512 17.90 -49.45 -62.42
CA GLN A 512 17.19 -48.51 -63.26
C GLN A 512 15.94 -49.19 -63.86
N PRO A 513 14.72 -48.67 -63.63
CA PRO A 513 13.53 -49.17 -64.31
C PRO A 513 13.68 -49.01 -65.83
N GLY A 514 13.21 -49.99 -66.62
CA GLY A 514 13.24 -49.91 -68.09
C GLY A 514 12.46 -48.72 -68.66
N VAL A 515 12.63 -48.43 -69.95
CA VAL A 515 11.81 -47.44 -70.68
C VAL A 515 10.59 -48.15 -71.28
N LEU A 516 9.44 -47.47 -71.33
CA LEU A 516 8.21 -48.02 -71.90
C LEU A 516 8.43 -48.32 -73.39
N GLN A 517 8.26 -49.58 -73.78
CA GLN A 517 8.60 -50.03 -75.13
C GLN A 517 7.58 -49.49 -76.16
N PRO A 518 8.00 -49.26 -77.42
CA PRO A 518 7.13 -48.68 -78.46
C PRO A 518 5.77 -49.37 -78.63
N ASP A 519 5.70 -50.70 -78.59
CA ASP A 519 4.43 -51.42 -78.74
C ASP A 519 3.51 -51.20 -77.52
N ALA A 520 4.07 -51.12 -76.30
CA ALA A 520 3.30 -50.81 -75.09
C ALA A 520 2.72 -49.38 -75.15
N GLN A 521 3.47 -48.43 -75.74
CA GLN A 521 2.96 -47.09 -76.02
C GLN A 521 1.81 -47.11 -77.03
N ARG A 522 1.87 -47.98 -78.05
CA ARG A 522 0.77 -48.17 -79.03
C ARG A 522 -0.48 -48.72 -78.38
N VAL A 523 -0.36 -49.69 -77.47
CA VAL A 523 -1.50 -50.22 -76.70
C VAL A 523 -2.21 -49.09 -75.94
N ILE A 524 -1.45 -48.26 -75.22
CA ILE A 524 -2.01 -47.12 -74.47
C ILE A 524 -2.67 -46.10 -75.41
N ALA A 525 -2.02 -45.81 -76.54
CA ALA A 525 -2.55 -44.88 -77.54
C ALA A 525 -3.86 -45.38 -78.17
N ALA A 526 -3.95 -46.67 -78.49
CA ALA A 526 -5.16 -47.27 -79.06
C ALA A 526 -6.34 -47.27 -78.08
N LEU A 527 -6.07 -47.35 -76.78
CA LEU A 527 -7.07 -47.32 -75.71
C LEU A 527 -7.57 -45.90 -75.38
N LYS A 528 -6.89 -44.86 -75.87
CA LYS A 528 -7.24 -43.46 -75.59
C LYS A 528 -8.67 -43.16 -76.09
N GLY A 529 -9.53 -42.74 -75.16
CA GLY A 529 -10.94 -42.47 -75.46
C GLY A 529 -11.85 -43.70 -75.56
N ARG A 530 -11.31 -44.93 -75.42
CA ARG A 530 -12.07 -46.18 -75.48
C ARG A 530 -12.34 -46.82 -74.11
N THR A 531 -11.58 -46.43 -73.09
CA THR A 531 -11.67 -47.04 -71.75
C THR A 531 -12.81 -46.50 -70.90
N GLY A 532 -13.37 -45.33 -71.24
CA GLY A 532 -14.46 -44.69 -70.50
C GLY A 532 -14.22 -44.64 -68.97
N ASP A 533 -15.27 -44.94 -68.21
CA ASP A 533 -15.23 -45.14 -66.76
C ASP A 533 -14.91 -46.60 -66.36
N THR A 534 -14.66 -47.49 -67.34
CA THR A 534 -14.38 -48.90 -67.10
C THR A 534 -12.99 -49.11 -66.50
N VAL A 535 -11.98 -48.35 -66.95
CA VAL A 535 -10.59 -48.49 -66.47
C VAL A 535 -10.30 -47.42 -65.40
N SER A 536 -9.88 -47.88 -64.22
CA SER A 536 -9.54 -47.02 -63.08
C SER A 536 -8.11 -46.49 -63.11
N ALA A 537 -7.18 -47.28 -63.64
CA ALA A 537 -5.79 -46.93 -63.82
C ALA A 537 -5.14 -47.79 -64.91
N ILE A 538 -4.11 -47.25 -65.55
CA ILE A 538 -3.22 -48.01 -66.43
C ILE A 538 -1.84 -48.07 -65.77
N HIS A 539 -1.34 -49.28 -65.50
CA HIS A 539 -0.01 -49.48 -64.91
C HIS A 539 0.95 -50.09 -65.92
N THR A 540 2.17 -49.54 -65.98
CA THR A 540 3.19 -49.99 -66.94
C THR A 540 4.49 -50.36 -66.23
N ILE A 541 5.46 -49.47 -66.14
CA ILE A 541 6.81 -49.80 -65.65
C ILE A 541 6.81 -49.89 -64.12
N ARG A 542 7.16 -51.06 -63.59
CA ARG A 542 7.40 -51.28 -62.16
C ARG A 542 8.30 -52.50 -61.93
N SER A 543 8.95 -52.54 -60.77
CA SER A 543 9.71 -53.70 -60.30
C SER A 543 8.77 -54.84 -59.92
N GLY A 544 9.12 -56.10 -60.23
CA GLY A 544 8.41 -57.29 -59.73
C GLY A 544 8.06 -58.35 -60.78
N SER A 545 7.97 -57.99 -62.07
CA SER A 545 7.86 -58.96 -63.17
C SER A 545 8.73 -58.56 -64.36
N SER A 546 9.15 -59.53 -65.17
CA SER A 546 9.97 -59.30 -66.37
C SER A 546 9.27 -58.37 -67.38
N GLY A 547 7.98 -58.55 -67.60
CA GLY A 547 7.18 -57.72 -68.50
C GLY A 547 7.13 -56.24 -68.08
N HIS A 548 6.80 -55.95 -66.81
CA HIS A 548 6.73 -54.57 -66.31
C HIS A 548 8.11 -53.93 -66.16
N SER A 549 9.12 -54.67 -65.72
CA SER A 549 10.47 -54.13 -65.53
C SER A 549 11.20 -53.83 -66.84
N SER A 550 10.88 -54.57 -67.92
CA SER A 550 11.42 -54.33 -69.28
C SER A 550 10.62 -53.30 -70.09
N GLY A 551 9.51 -52.80 -69.55
CA GLY A 551 8.62 -51.84 -70.21
C GLY A 551 7.71 -52.44 -71.28
N LYS A 552 7.49 -53.77 -71.27
CA LYS A 552 6.66 -54.51 -72.23
C LYS A 552 5.24 -54.78 -71.76
N ALA A 553 4.92 -54.52 -70.49
CA ALA A 553 3.61 -54.84 -69.94
C ALA A 553 2.74 -53.59 -69.68
N VAL A 554 1.44 -53.76 -69.92
CA VAL A 554 0.38 -52.77 -69.65
C VAL A 554 -0.76 -53.47 -68.92
N ASP A 555 -1.07 -53.01 -67.70
CA ASP A 555 -2.25 -53.45 -66.96
C ASP A 555 -3.34 -52.41 -67.05
N LEU A 556 -4.55 -52.84 -67.43
CA LEU A 556 -5.75 -52.02 -67.39
C LEU A 556 -6.56 -52.44 -66.16
N MET A 557 -6.50 -51.67 -65.09
CA MET A 557 -7.23 -51.96 -63.85
C MET A 557 -8.73 -51.72 -64.05
N ILE A 558 -9.55 -52.78 -63.98
CA ILE A 558 -10.99 -52.68 -64.20
C ILE A 558 -11.67 -52.16 -62.93
N ARG A 559 -12.38 -51.04 -63.07
CA ARG A 559 -13.19 -50.46 -62.00
C ARG A 559 -14.34 -51.42 -61.67
N ASP A 560 -14.56 -51.65 -60.37
CA ASP A 560 -15.59 -52.55 -59.84
C ASP A 560 -15.58 -53.92 -60.53
N TYR A 561 -14.40 -54.53 -60.71
CA TYR A 561 -14.18 -55.77 -61.45
C TYR A 561 -15.00 -56.99 -60.99
N LYS A 562 -15.68 -56.91 -59.83
CA LYS A 562 -16.64 -57.93 -59.36
C LYS A 562 -18.04 -57.75 -59.95
N ASN A 563 -18.34 -56.59 -60.53
CA ASN A 563 -19.60 -56.30 -61.19
C ASN A 563 -19.61 -56.92 -62.60
N ARG A 564 -20.60 -57.77 -62.88
CA ARG A 564 -20.70 -58.50 -64.15
C ARG A 564 -20.78 -57.59 -65.39
N ALA A 565 -21.40 -56.41 -65.27
CA ALA A 565 -21.45 -55.44 -66.37
C ALA A 565 -20.07 -54.82 -66.63
N ARG A 566 -19.25 -54.60 -65.59
CA ARG A 566 -17.87 -54.13 -65.73
C ARG A 566 -16.95 -55.20 -66.29
N VAL A 567 -17.14 -56.46 -65.89
CA VAL A 567 -16.45 -57.60 -66.52
C VAL A 567 -16.79 -57.67 -68.00
N ALA A 568 -18.07 -57.57 -68.38
CA ALA A 568 -18.49 -57.57 -69.79
C ALA A 568 -17.92 -56.40 -70.61
N GLN A 569 -17.70 -55.23 -69.99
CA GLN A 569 -16.97 -54.12 -70.62
C GLN A 569 -15.47 -54.43 -70.76
N GLY A 570 -14.86 -55.06 -69.75
CA GLY A 570 -13.50 -55.60 -69.81
C GLY A 570 -13.34 -56.63 -70.94
N ASP A 571 -14.30 -57.53 -71.12
CA ASP A 571 -14.30 -58.52 -72.20
C ASP A 571 -14.25 -57.85 -73.58
N LYS A 572 -15.02 -56.77 -73.77
CA LYS A 572 -14.97 -55.96 -75.01
C LYS A 572 -13.61 -55.31 -75.22
N LEU A 573 -12.99 -54.79 -74.17
CA LEU A 573 -11.63 -54.21 -74.26
C LEU A 573 -10.58 -55.26 -74.56
N ALA A 574 -10.65 -56.44 -73.93
CA ALA A 574 -9.76 -57.56 -74.20
C ALA A 574 -9.92 -58.05 -75.65
N GLN A 575 -11.15 -58.19 -76.14
CA GLN A 575 -11.41 -58.58 -77.52
C GLN A 575 -10.90 -57.53 -78.51
N PHE A 576 -11.15 -56.24 -78.26
CA PHE A 576 -10.60 -55.15 -79.07
C PHE A 576 -9.07 -55.22 -79.18
N LEU A 577 -8.38 -55.47 -78.06
CA LEU A 577 -6.93 -55.61 -78.04
C LEU A 577 -6.48 -56.82 -78.90
N LEU A 578 -7.19 -57.95 -78.81
CA LEU A 578 -6.90 -59.15 -79.59
C LEU A 578 -7.19 -59.02 -81.08
N ASP A 579 -8.27 -58.34 -81.47
CA ASP A 579 -8.63 -58.10 -82.87
C ASP A 579 -7.57 -57.24 -83.57
N ASN A 580 -6.95 -56.32 -82.81
CA ASN A 580 -5.93 -55.39 -83.31
C ASN A 580 -4.50 -55.81 -82.92
N ARG A 581 -4.30 -57.01 -82.38
CA ARG A 581 -3.04 -57.49 -81.77
C ARG A 581 -1.79 -57.34 -82.64
N ILE A 582 -1.92 -57.53 -83.96
CA ILE A 582 -0.78 -57.44 -84.90
C ILE A 582 -0.30 -55.98 -85.03
N GLN A 583 -1.23 -55.04 -85.10
CA GLN A 583 -0.93 -53.61 -85.18
C GLN A 583 -0.47 -53.04 -83.83
N LEU A 584 -0.85 -53.69 -82.72
CA LEU A 584 -0.48 -53.31 -81.36
C LEU A 584 0.77 -54.05 -80.84
N GLY A 585 1.29 -55.05 -81.57
CA GLY A 585 2.47 -55.83 -81.16
C GLY A 585 2.23 -56.70 -79.92
N ILE A 586 0.98 -57.13 -79.68
CA ILE A 586 0.62 -57.92 -78.49
C ILE A 586 1.16 -59.34 -78.62
N TYR A 587 1.95 -59.75 -77.63
CA TYR A 587 2.54 -61.08 -77.52
C TYR A 587 1.59 -62.06 -76.82
N TYR A 588 1.03 -61.66 -75.67
CA TYR A 588 -0.04 -62.39 -74.99
C TYR A 588 -0.92 -61.45 -74.18
N LEU A 589 -2.09 -61.94 -73.78
CA LEU A 589 -3.05 -61.20 -72.95
C LEU A 589 -3.63 -62.13 -71.88
N ILE A 590 -3.77 -61.64 -70.64
CA ILE A 590 -4.37 -62.37 -69.51
C ILE A 590 -5.57 -61.58 -68.98
N TRP A 591 -6.71 -62.26 -68.82
CA TRP A 591 -7.93 -61.67 -68.27
C TRP A 591 -8.87 -62.75 -67.73
N GLN A 592 -9.49 -62.52 -66.56
CA GLN A 592 -10.47 -63.43 -65.93
C GLN A 592 -9.94 -64.87 -65.80
N ASP A 593 -8.72 -65.02 -65.26
CA ASP A 593 -8.04 -66.31 -65.07
C ASP A 593 -7.86 -67.15 -66.34
N ARG A 594 -7.79 -66.47 -67.48
CA ARG A 594 -7.50 -67.06 -68.78
C ARG A 594 -6.35 -66.31 -69.43
N ILE A 595 -5.55 -67.04 -70.19
CA ILE A 595 -4.49 -66.47 -71.02
C ILE A 595 -4.78 -66.76 -72.48
N TRP A 596 -4.67 -65.73 -73.31
CA TRP A 596 -4.69 -65.85 -74.75
C TRP A 596 -3.25 -65.91 -75.28
N LEU A 597 -2.93 -66.94 -76.04
CA LEU A 597 -1.66 -67.08 -76.77
C LEU A 597 -1.93 -67.16 -78.28
N PRO A 598 -1.03 -66.65 -79.14
CA PRO A 598 -1.20 -66.70 -80.60
C PRO A 598 -1.38 -68.11 -81.16
N THR A 599 -0.80 -69.13 -80.52
CA THR A 599 -0.81 -70.51 -81.00
C THR A 599 -2.01 -71.32 -80.53
N THR A 600 -2.55 -71.03 -79.35
CA THR A 600 -3.58 -71.86 -78.69
C THR A 600 -4.90 -71.14 -78.45
N GLY A 601 -4.97 -69.83 -78.67
CA GLY A 601 -6.12 -69.03 -78.27
C GLY A 601 -6.26 -68.97 -76.74
N TRP A 602 -7.50 -68.83 -76.26
CA TRP A 602 -7.79 -68.72 -74.82
C TRP A 602 -7.73 -70.08 -74.11
N THR A 603 -6.83 -70.20 -73.14
CA THR A 603 -6.72 -71.35 -72.23
C THR A 603 -6.80 -70.90 -70.76
N PRO A 604 -7.13 -71.80 -69.82
CA PRO A 604 -7.08 -71.49 -68.39
C PRO A 604 -5.66 -71.06 -67.95
N TYR A 605 -5.55 -70.07 -67.03
CA TYR A 605 -4.26 -69.49 -66.62
C TYR A 605 -3.71 -70.08 -65.31
N SER A 606 -4.48 -70.07 -64.22
CA SER A 606 -3.96 -70.46 -62.90
C SER A 606 -3.97 -71.96 -62.58
N ASP A 607 -4.63 -72.78 -63.40
CA ASP A 607 -4.82 -74.22 -63.17
C ASP A 607 -4.30 -75.10 -64.33
N SER A 608 -3.66 -74.52 -65.36
CA SER A 608 -3.12 -75.28 -66.49
C SER A 608 -1.84 -74.68 -67.11
N GLY A 609 -1.07 -75.50 -67.83
CA GLY A 609 0.08 -75.07 -68.63
C GLY A 609 1.30 -74.54 -67.84
N LYS A 610 2.16 -73.77 -68.52
CA LYS A 610 3.44 -73.23 -67.99
C LYS A 610 3.26 -72.35 -66.74
N TYR A 611 2.09 -71.74 -66.54
CA TYR A 611 1.85 -70.71 -65.51
C TYR A 611 1.06 -71.21 -64.29
N GLY A 612 0.46 -72.41 -64.33
CA GLY A 612 -0.39 -72.94 -63.25
C GLY A 612 0.32 -73.17 -61.90
N ASN A 613 1.66 -73.29 -61.90
CA ASN A 613 2.47 -73.44 -60.68
C ASN A 613 3.19 -72.14 -60.26
N GLN A 614 2.94 -71.00 -60.92
CA GLN A 614 3.69 -69.77 -60.69
C GLN A 614 3.46 -69.17 -59.29
N PHE A 615 2.30 -69.43 -58.68
CA PHE A 615 1.90 -68.87 -57.39
C PHE A 615 1.32 -69.93 -56.44
N THR A 616 1.81 -71.17 -56.48
CA THR A 616 1.32 -72.31 -55.67
C THR A 616 1.04 -71.89 -54.21
N GLY A 617 -0.23 -71.99 -53.80
CA GLY A 617 -0.71 -71.65 -52.44
C GLY A 617 -1.04 -70.17 -52.18
N ASN A 618 -0.82 -69.26 -53.14
CA ASN A 618 -0.98 -67.80 -52.96
C ASN A 618 -1.71 -67.12 -54.13
N TRP A 619 -2.67 -67.81 -54.75
CA TRP A 619 -3.54 -67.24 -55.77
C TRP A 619 -4.58 -66.28 -55.16
N ASN A 620 -4.75 -65.10 -55.76
CA ASN A 620 -5.77 -64.11 -55.41
C ASN A 620 -6.30 -63.42 -56.68
N ASP A 621 -7.30 -62.56 -56.53
CA ASP A 621 -7.95 -61.86 -57.66
C ASP A 621 -6.92 -61.13 -58.55
N THR A 622 -5.88 -60.51 -57.99
CA THR A 622 -4.83 -59.82 -58.74
C THR A 622 -3.88 -60.79 -59.45
N THR A 623 -3.39 -61.83 -58.77
CA THR A 623 -2.46 -62.80 -59.40
C THR A 623 -3.15 -63.67 -60.45
N ARG A 624 -4.47 -63.87 -60.34
CA ARG A 624 -5.32 -64.49 -61.38
C ARG A 624 -5.79 -63.51 -62.46
N HIS A 625 -5.43 -62.23 -62.38
CA HIS A 625 -5.83 -61.21 -63.35
C HIS A 625 -7.36 -61.08 -63.48
N MET A 626 -8.07 -61.22 -62.35
CA MET A 626 -9.51 -61.02 -62.25
C MET A 626 -9.88 -59.54 -62.16
N ASP A 627 -8.94 -58.70 -61.68
CA ASP A 627 -9.14 -57.27 -61.44
C ASP A 627 -8.52 -56.36 -62.53
N HIS A 628 -7.73 -56.92 -63.44
CA HIS A 628 -7.13 -56.17 -64.54
C HIS A 628 -6.88 -57.03 -65.78
N ILE A 629 -6.93 -56.39 -66.95
CA ILE A 629 -6.44 -56.98 -68.21
C ILE A 629 -4.93 -56.74 -68.26
N HIS A 630 -4.14 -57.80 -68.34
CA HIS A 630 -2.70 -57.71 -68.55
C HIS A 630 -2.35 -57.96 -70.00
N VAL A 631 -1.62 -57.03 -70.61
CA VAL A 631 -1.10 -57.14 -71.98
C VAL A 631 0.41 -57.11 -71.92
N GLU A 632 1.07 -58.13 -72.48
CA GLU A 632 2.49 -58.07 -72.77
C GLU A 632 2.71 -57.96 -74.27
N VAL A 633 3.60 -57.06 -74.68
CA VAL A 633 3.97 -56.82 -76.08
C VAL A 633 5.34 -57.40 -76.42
N TYR A 634 5.61 -57.61 -77.71
CA TYR A 634 6.94 -58.03 -78.18
C TYR A 634 8.02 -56.98 -77.88
N GLY A 635 7.66 -55.70 -77.96
CA GLY A 635 8.47 -54.54 -77.58
C GLY A 635 8.48 -53.49 -78.70
N ASN A 636 8.81 -53.90 -79.92
CA ASN A 636 8.88 -53.05 -81.10
C ASN A 636 8.52 -53.78 -82.42
N ALA A 637 7.72 -54.85 -82.35
CA ALA A 637 7.44 -55.73 -83.47
C ALA A 637 6.08 -55.48 -84.16
N ALA A 638 5.30 -54.50 -83.70
CA ALA A 638 4.08 -54.07 -84.39
C ALA A 638 4.37 -53.67 -85.86
N THR A 639 3.35 -53.72 -86.72
CA THR A 639 3.44 -53.34 -88.16
C THR A 639 4.25 -52.06 -88.36
N LYS A 640 5.22 -52.08 -89.29
CA LYS A 640 6.11 -50.95 -89.59
C LYS A 640 5.28 -49.72 -90.01
N GLY A 641 5.34 -48.63 -89.23
CA GLY A 641 4.60 -47.37 -89.48
C GLY A 641 3.81 -46.86 -88.26
N PRO A 642 3.29 -45.62 -88.24
CA PRO A 642 2.48 -45.08 -87.14
C PRO A 642 1.20 -45.91 -86.92
N LEU A 643 0.58 -45.80 -85.74
CA LEU A 643 -0.70 -46.47 -85.44
C LEU A 643 -1.79 -45.92 -86.38
N ASP A 644 -2.37 -46.78 -87.22
CA ASP A 644 -3.48 -46.40 -88.09
C ASP A 644 -4.79 -46.57 -87.33
N TYR A 645 -5.30 -45.44 -86.82
CA TYR A 645 -6.54 -45.38 -86.05
C TYR A 645 -7.79 -45.74 -86.86
N ARG A 646 -7.76 -45.65 -88.21
CA ARG A 646 -8.91 -45.99 -89.06
C ARG A 646 -9.04 -47.50 -89.24
N ALA A 647 -7.94 -48.23 -89.16
CA ALA A 647 -7.90 -49.69 -89.24
C ALA A 647 -8.24 -50.39 -87.91
N LEU A 648 -8.35 -49.64 -86.81
CA LEU A 648 -8.73 -50.20 -85.51
C LEU A 648 -10.18 -50.69 -85.52
N SER A 649 -10.36 -51.99 -85.70
CA SER A 649 -11.69 -52.62 -85.73
C SER A 649 -12.31 -52.66 -84.32
N ALA A 650 -13.63 -52.48 -84.26
CA ALA A 650 -14.44 -52.59 -83.04
C ALA A 650 -15.56 -53.61 -83.26
N ARG A 651 -15.21 -54.83 -83.69
CA ARG A 651 -16.20 -55.90 -83.91
C ARG A 651 -16.88 -56.30 -82.61
#